data_AF-A0A2D6N7E6-F1
#
_entry.id   AF-A0A2D6N7E6-F1
#
_cell.length_a   1.000
_cell.length_b   1.000
_cell.length_c   1.000
_cell.angle_alpha   90.00
_cell.angle_beta   90.00
_cell.angle_gamma   90.00
#
_symmetry.space_group_name_H-M   'P 1'
#
loop_
_entity.id
_entity.type
_entity.pdbx_description
1 polymer ?
#
loop_
_entity_poly.entity_id
_entity_poly.type
_entity_poly.pdbx_seq_one_letter_code
_entity_poly.pdbx_strand_id
1 'polypeptide(L)'
;MWNRRQNTRGQRVGGRKRRRQGGLRMLIPLLLVLSLLVPLTPVIHASGGSAAPSSSQVAAPSAQGLDRRSEEDIFLPEEGFGDPLFQTVLEGWLREGLKPAPPEFEVEIRGVDFAEISSPRHVQVGEASATNMPQRYADLWRQSQALTAQDSVRYPVNQNIRNLNTLYARPEVAQIYQRLGDRSGPVALWVDDLGFMEWEVEVPQTALYNISIEYFPILGKRSSIQREIRINGELPFREARRIVQRRVWIEKRNYENPDCAQHGGVCRDNQDNDIRPAQAEAPRWEEATFEDADGRYREPFMFKLDAGKNRIRLTVVRETMAVDKLIIHGARPNPSYESYLAQARAAGFREVPNTVKLTRERGGMLFQAEDADHKSSPTIRAESWEDAFSIPQSYGAFRLNSLGGWRWRLPGEWIEWGVEVPQDGLYAITMKAWQGWRGRLPRYRSLMIDGEIPFKEVEDLLFQPDNEWQYYEVGKEASGDPFLFALKQGKHTLRMQVTVGALSETLRTLDVLVTEMSNLNREMLMITGVNPDPNMEWDLHLKIPDLVDRLGSIRERLERQATVVEEAAGGASLSSGAFRIVIEQIDGMLSRPFDIHKRIDEFARNQNLLSSWLLNLQNHPLYLDWIAVHPPDYPAVPDMTILNRVKTWLGQIPQDVIGPAKGNAIEEAWAAFNAFLLSFRKNFTGVGSIHDSALAEAFRDTGAIPPAFADRPD
;
A
#
# COMPACT_ATOMS: atom_id res chain seq x y z
N MET A 1 32.45 38.14 58.68
CA MET A 1 33.69 38.87 59.05
C MET A 1 34.16 39.71 57.87
N TRP A 2 35.15 40.59 58.09
CA TRP A 2 36.00 41.32 57.12
C TRP A 2 36.28 40.60 55.78
N ASN A 3 36.61 41.25 54.64
CA ASN A 3 36.83 42.65 54.19
C ASN A 3 36.84 42.65 52.62
N ARG A 4 37.04 43.69 51.78
CA ARG A 4 37.29 45.17 51.82
C ARG A 4 36.83 45.73 50.44
N ARG A 5 36.08 46.84 50.26
CA ARG A 5 36.49 48.27 50.09
C ARG A 5 37.92 48.49 49.53
N GLN A 6 38.21 49.39 48.57
CA GLN A 6 37.45 50.53 48.01
C GLN A 6 38.15 51.15 46.77
N ASN A 7 37.41 51.88 45.91
CA ASN A 7 37.86 53.01 45.05
C ASN A 7 38.95 52.71 43.97
N THR A 8 39.22 53.54 42.95
CA THR A 8 39.05 55.00 42.73
C THR A 8 38.54 55.39 41.32
N ARG A 9 38.10 56.65 41.17
CA ARG A 9 37.81 57.32 39.89
C ARG A 9 39.09 57.74 39.17
N GLY A 10 39.06 57.79 37.84
CA GLY A 10 40.05 58.50 37.01
C GLY A 10 39.42 59.04 35.72
N GLN A 11 39.13 60.35 35.65
CA GLN A 11 38.75 61.02 34.41
C GLN A 11 40.00 61.42 33.61
N ARG A 12 39.93 61.32 32.27
CA ARG A 12 40.53 62.32 31.36
C ARG A 12 39.78 62.36 30.03
N VAL A 13 39.87 63.49 29.34
CA VAL A 13 39.06 63.87 28.18
C VAL A 13 39.94 64.03 26.95
N GLY A 14 39.45 63.65 25.76
CA GLY A 14 39.92 64.19 24.49
C GLY A 14 39.97 63.22 23.31
N GLY A 15 39.67 63.73 22.11
CA GLY A 15 40.08 63.11 20.83
C GLY A 15 39.01 62.33 20.05
N ARG A 16 38.20 63.02 19.23
CA ARG A 16 37.42 62.37 18.16
C ARG A 16 38.36 61.80 17.08
N LYS A 17 38.21 60.52 16.74
CA LYS A 17 38.47 60.00 15.39
C LYS A 17 37.28 59.18 14.91
N ARG A 18 36.71 59.55 13.74
CA ARG A 18 35.69 58.76 13.06
C ARG A 18 36.32 57.42 12.62
N ARG A 19 35.80 56.29 13.08
CA ARG A 19 35.96 54.98 12.40
C ARG A 19 34.65 54.67 11.65
N ARG A 20 34.78 54.05 10.47
CA ARG A 20 33.67 53.83 9.53
C ARG A 20 32.69 52.76 10.05
N GLN A 21 31.44 52.84 9.62
CA GLN A 21 30.53 51.69 9.59
C GLN A 21 31.18 50.57 8.75
N GLY A 22 31.12 49.33 9.23
CA GLY A 22 31.70 48.17 8.55
C GLY A 22 31.07 46.84 8.95
N GLY A 23 30.93 46.58 10.26
CA GLY A 23 30.40 45.32 10.78
C GLY A 23 28.90 45.04 10.53
N LEU A 24 28.13 45.99 10.00
CA LEU A 24 26.66 45.87 9.88
C LEU A 24 26.19 45.13 8.61
N ARG A 25 27.09 44.75 7.69
CA ARG A 25 26.71 44.15 6.39
C ARG A 25 26.63 42.63 6.34
N MET A 26 27.31 41.91 7.25
CA MET A 26 27.25 40.42 7.29
C MET A 26 26.15 39.86 8.21
N LEU A 27 25.70 40.64 9.21
CA LEU A 27 24.67 40.16 10.14
C LEU A 27 23.27 40.05 9.52
N ILE A 28 22.94 40.89 8.53
CA ILE A 28 21.60 40.95 7.91
C ILE A 28 21.25 39.64 7.18
N PRO A 29 22.07 39.09 6.24
CA PRO A 29 21.73 37.82 5.59
C PRO A 29 21.72 36.65 6.57
N LEU A 30 22.61 36.63 7.57
CA LEU A 30 22.65 35.56 8.58
C LEU A 30 21.39 35.57 9.47
N LEU A 31 20.92 36.75 9.88
CA LEU A 31 19.67 36.90 10.64
C LEU A 31 18.43 36.53 9.81
N LEU A 32 18.42 36.82 8.51
CA LEU A 32 17.34 36.37 7.61
C LEU A 32 17.27 34.83 7.54
N VAL A 33 18.40 34.15 7.36
CA VAL A 33 18.46 32.68 7.35
C VAL A 33 18.07 32.08 8.71
N LEU A 34 18.54 32.66 9.82
CA LEU A 34 18.15 32.24 11.18
C LEU A 34 16.66 32.49 11.49
N SER A 35 16.05 33.54 10.92
CA SER A 35 14.62 33.84 11.14
C SER A 35 13.67 32.82 10.48
N LEU A 36 14.18 32.01 9.54
CA LEU A 36 13.45 30.90 8.92
C LEU A 36 13.57 29.58 9.68
N LEU A 37 14.34 29.53 10.78
CA LEU A 37 14.63 28.30 11.54
C LEU A 37 13.99 28.26 12.95
N VAL A 38 13.24 29.29 13.35
CA VAL A 38 12.62 29.36 14.70
C VAL A 38 11.18 29.90 14.64
N PRO A 39 10.14 29.09 14.95
CA PRO A 39 8.79 29.61 15.15
C PRO A 39 8.70 30.33 16.51
N LEU A 40 8.67 31.66 16.49
CA LEU A 40 8.55 32.49 17.70
C LEU A 40 7.09 32.83 18.03
N THR A 41 6.46 31.98 18.85
CA THR A 41 5.26 32.35 19.63
C THR A 41 5.49 32.06 21.13
N PRO A 42 5.09 32.97 22.05
CA PRO A 42 5.39 32.81 23.48
C PRO A 42 4.43 31.84 24.16
N VAL A 43 4.94 30.69 24.61
CA VAL A 43 4.18 29.73 25.43
C VAL A 43 3.97 30.28 26.84
N ILE A 44 2.80 30.85 27.10
CA ILE A 44 2.39 31.28 28.44
C ILE A 44 2.15 30.05 29.32
N HIS A 45 3.09 29.74 30.21
CA HIS A 45 2.92 28.72 31.25
C HIS A 45 1.97 29.22 32.33
N ALA A 46 0.68 28.86 32.23
CA ALA A 46 -0.27 28.99 33.32
C ALA A 46 -0.23 27.73 34.20
N SER A 47 0.32 27.83 35.41
CA SER A 47 0.42 26.70 36.36
C SER A 47 -0.95 26.37 36.97
N GLY A 48 -1.66 25.41 36.36
CA GLY A 48 -2.89 24.80 36.88
C GLY A 48 -2.62 23.41 37.48
N GLY A 49 -3.33 23.05 38.55
CA GLY A 49 -3.09 21.81 39.29
C GLY A 49 -3.53 20.54 38.55
N SER A 50 -2.82 19.43 38.80
CA SER A 50 -3.19 18.10 38.34
C SER A 50 -4.58 17.69 38.87
N ALA A 51 -5.50 17.39 37.95
CA ALA A 51 -6.74 16.67 38.22
C ALA A 51 -6.90 15.61 37.13
N ALA A 52 -7.04 14.34 37.54
CA ALA A 52 -7.14 13.23 36.58
C ALA A 52 -8.52 13.24 35.87
N PRO A 53 -8.57 13.02 34.54
CA PRO A 53 -9.84 12.86 33.85
C PRO A 53 -10.53 11.56 34.31
N SER A 54 -11.71 11.70 34.90
CA SER A 54 -12.54 10.56 35.32
C SER A 54 -13.01 9.74 34.13
N SER A 55 -13.12 8.42 34.32
CA SER A 55 -13.68 7.51 33.34
C SER A 55 -15.19 7.75 33.15
N SER A 56 -15.54 8.52 32.11
CA SER A 56 -16.91 8.66 31.64
C SER A 56 -17.42 7.34 31.06
N GLN A 57 -18.05 6.51 31.89
CA GLN A 57 -18.73 5.29 31.46
C GLN A 57 -19.86 5.67 30.49
N VAL A 58 -19.74 5.28 29.23
CA VAL A 58 -20.89 5.23 28.32
C VAL A 58 -21.72 4.03 28.75
N ALA A 59 -22.86 4.28 29.39
CA ALA A 59 -23.75 3.22 29.83
C ALA A 59 -24.31 2.44 28.63
N ALA A 60 -24.26 1.11 28.69
CA ALA A 60 -24.93 0.27 27.71
C ALA A 60 -26.46 0.46 27.82
N PRO A 61 -27.19 0.62 26.71
CA PRO A 61 -28.65 0.68 26.74
C PRO A 61 -29.23 -0.63 27.27
N SER A 62 -30.20 -0.52 28.18
CA SER A 62 -30.81 -1.66 28.87
C SER A 62 -31.56 -2.59 27.91
N ALA A 63 -31.26 -3.88 27.95
CA ALA A 63 -31.93 -4.90 27.15
C ALA A 63 -33.35 -5.22 27.65
N GLN A 64 -34.33 -4.43 27.22
CA GLN A 64 -35.77 -4.74 27.30
C GLN A 64 -36.49 -4.21 26.05
N GLY A 65 -37.26 -5.05 25.38
CA GLY A 65 -38.09 -4.64 24.22
C GLY A 65 -37.54 -4.97 22.84
N LEU A 66 -37.23 -6.25 22.57
CA LEU A 66 -37.28 -6.81 21.22
C LEU A 66 -38.39 -7.86 21.16
N ASP A 67 -39.24 -7.77 20.14
CA ASP A 67 -40.47 -8.55 20.00
C ASP A 67 -40.19 -9.96 19.45
N ARG A 68 -41.01 -10.94 19.84
CA ARG A 68 -40.91 -12.33 19.36
C ARG A 68 -41.72 -12.50 18.07
N ARG A 69 -41.04 -12.55 16.92
CA ARG A 69 -41.60 -13.07 15.65
C ARG A 69 -40.52 -13.65 14.73
N SER A 70 -40.92 -14.69 13.99
CA SER A 70 -40.16 -15.39 12.94
C SER A 70 -38.73 -15.81 13.30
N GLU A 71 -38.63 -16.93 14.03
CA GLU A 71 -37.50 -17.85 13.88
C GLU A 71 -37.71 -18.64 12.57
N GLU A 72 -37.12 -18.20 11.46
CA GLU A 72 -37.08 -18.94 10.20
C GLU A 72 -35.86 -18.46 9.37
N ASP A 73 -35.16 -19.41 8.74
CA ASP A 73 -34.06 -19.23 7.77
C ASP A 73 -32.88 -18.31 8.13
N ILE A 74 -32.21 -18.58 9.27
CA ILE A 74 -30.77 -18.32 9.37
C ILE A 74 -30.03 -19.45 8.66
N PHE A 75 -29.61 -19.22 7.42
CA PHE A 75 -28.69 -20.11 6.69
C PHE A 75 -27.33 -20.16 7.39
N LEU A 76 -27.15 -21.16 8.27
CA LEU A 76 -25.83 -21.60 8.73
C LEU A 76 -25.20 -22.44 7.60
N PRO A 77 -24.00 -22.10 7.08
CA PRO A 77 -23.32 -22.96 6.12
C PRO A 77 -22.91 -24.28 6.79
N GLU A 78 -23.38 -25.41 6.25
CA GLU A 78 -22.93 -26.72 6.71
C GLU A 78 -21.44 -26.95 6.36
N GLU A 79 -20.71 -27.50 7.34
CA GLU A 79 -19.39 -28.14 7.23
C GLU A 79 -18.28 -27.44 6.41
N GLY A 80 -17.85 -26.25 6.85
CA GLY A 80 -16.67 -25.55 6.30
C GLY A 80 -15.29 -25.94 6.86
N PHE A 81 -15.17 -27.08 7.58
CA PHE A 81 -13.93 -27.48 8.28
C PHE A 81 -13.15 -28.62 7.61
N GLY A 82 -13.64 -29.19 6.50
CA GLY A 82 -13.03 -30.35 5.81
C GLY A 82 -12.41 -30.08 4.43
N ASP A 83 -12.63 -28.92 3.82
CA ASP A 83 -12.15 -28.62 2.47
C ASP A 83 -10.61 -28.57 2.42
N PRO A 84 -9.95 -29.24 1.45
CA PRO A 84 -8.50 -29.20 1.31
C PRO A 84 -8.01 -27.83 0.80
N LEU A 85 -6.80 -27.45 1.22
CA LEU A 85 -6.14 -26.21 0.79
C LEU A 85 -5.71 -26.27 -0.67
N PHE A 86 -5.70 -25.14 -1.37
CA PHE A 86 -5.19 -25.04 -2.74
C PHE A 86 -3.80 -25.67 -2.89
N GLN A 87 -2.87 -25.39 -1.97
CA GLN A 87 -1.54 -26.01 -1.99
C GLN A 87 -1.60 -27.55 -2.03
N THR A 88 -2.39 -28.16 -1.15
CA THR A 88 -2.50 -29.61 -0.98
C THR A 88 -3.16 -30.27 -2.21
N VAL A 89 -4.16 -29.59 -2.79
CA VAL A 89 -4.83 -30.03 -4.02
C VAL A 89 -3.90 -29.93 -5.22
N LEU A 90 -3.20 -28.81 -5.38
CA LEU A 90 -2.21 -28.60 -6.45
C LEU A 90 -1.08 -29.62 -6.38
N GLU A 91 -0.53 -29.87 -5.19
CA GLU A 91 0.47 -30.93 -4.98
C GLU A 91 -0.09 -32.32 -5.25
N GLY A 92 -1.39 -32.56 -5.06
CA GLY A 92 -2.10 -33.76 -5.51
C GLY A 92 -2.06 -33.89 -7.04
N TRP A 93 -2.58 -32.89 -7.75
CA TRP A 93 -2.61 -32.84 -9.22
C TRP A 93 -1.22 -32.96 -9.87
N LEU A 94 -0.20 -32.31 -9.30
CA LEU A 94 1.18 -32.43 -9.79
C LEU A 94 1.75 -33.85 -9.56
N ARG A 95 1.36 -34.55 -8.49
CA ARG A 95 1.70 -35.97 -8.26
C ARG A 95 0.91 -36.93 -9.16
N GLU A 96 -0.29 -36.56 -9.59
CA GLU A 96 -1.03 -37.26 -10.67
C GLU A 96 -0.33 -37.12 -12.04
N GLY A 97 0.70 -36.26 -12.15
CA GLY A 97 1.44 -36.00 -13.39
C GLY A 97 0.81 -34.92 -14.28
N LEU A 98 -0.19 -34.20 -13.78
CA LEU A 98 -0.79 -33.07 -14.48
C LEU A 98 0.20 -31.92 -14.60
N LYS A 99 0.04 -31.12 -15.67
CA LYS A 99 0.91 -29.99 -15.99
C LYS A 99 0.07 -28.75 -16.26
N PRO A 100 0.64 -27.53 -16.10
CA PRO A 100 0.09 -26.32 -16.68
C PRO A 100 -0.20 -26.51 -18.18
N ALA A 101 -1.31 -25.95 -18.64
CA ALA A 101 -1.58 -25.81 -20.07
C ALA A 101 -0.56 -24.86 -20.72
N PRO A 102 -0.30 -25.00 -22.04
CA PRO A 102 0.70 -24.19 -22.73
C PRO A 102 0.41 -22.69 -22.61
N PRO A 103 1.40 -21.81 -22.36
CA PRO A 103 1.17 -20.36 -22.14
C PRO A 103 0.43 -19.65 -23.28
N GLU A 104 0.53 -20.18 -24.50
CA GLU A 104 -0.16 -19.73 -25.70
C GLU A 104 -1.62 -20.22 -25.83
N PHE A 105 -2.07 -21.12 -24.95
CA PHE A 105 -3.48 -21.54 -24.90
C PHE A 105 -4.35 -20.43 -24.28
N GLU A 106 -5.43 -20.09 -24.98
CA GLU A 106 -6.47 -19.19 -24.52
C GLU A 106 -7.82 -19.56 -25.14
N VAL A 107 -8.88 -19.57 -24.33
CA VAL A 107 -10.27 -19.71 -24.78
C VAL A 107 -11.12 -18.66 -24.05
N GLU A 108 -11.86 -17.86 -24.81
CA GLU A 108 -12.80 -16.87 -24.29
C GLU A 108 -14.22 -17.41 -24.29
N ILE A 109 -14.97 -17.18 -23.21
CA ILE A 109 -16.41 -17.44 -23.12
C ILE A 109 -17.10 -16.12 -22.81
N ARG A 110 -18.07 -15.69 -23.63
CA ARG A 110 -18.79 -14.45 -23.35
C ARG A 110 -19.58 -14.59 -22.04
N GLY A 111 -19.63 -13.53 -21.24
CA GLY A 111 -20.41 -13.49 -20.01
C GLY A 111 -21.90 -13.79 -20.23
N VAL A 112 -22.41 -13.52 -21.43
CA VAL A 112 -23.80 -13.81 -21.85
C VAL A 112 -24.05 -15.25 -22.31
N ASP A 113 -23.01 -16.04 -22.57
CA ASP A 113 -23.11 -17.42 -23.06
C ASP A 113 -23.16 -18.43 -21.89
N PHE A 114 -23.91 -18.08 -20.83
CA PHE A 114 -24.14 -18.94 -19.68
C PHE A 114 -25.12 -20.08 -20.03
N ALA A 115 -24.80 -21.29 -19.56
CA ALA A 115 -25.59 -22.50 -19.76
C ALA A 115 -26.66 -22.69 -18.66
N GLU A 116 -26.33 -22.38 -17.41
CA GLU A 116 -27.27 -22.37 -16.28
C GLU A 116 -27.17 -21.04 -15.50
N ILE A 117 -28.29 -20.59 -14.95
CA ILE A 117 -28.37 -19.42 -14.06
C ILE A 117 -29.41 -19.67 -12.96
N SER A 118 -29.22 -19.04 -11.80
CA SER A 118 -30.20 -19.06 -10.72
C SER A 118 -30.16 -17.77 -9.91
N SER A 119 -31.32 -17.29 -9.46
CA SER A 119 -31.46 -16.45 -8.25
C SER A 119 -32.85 -16.68 -7.64
N PRO A 120 -33.04 -16.39 -6.34
CA PRO A 120 -34.32 -16.58 -5.66
C PRO A 120 -35.38 -15.52 -6.02
N ARG A 121 -35.07 -14.51 -6.85
CA ARG A 121 -36.03 -13.44 -7.19
C ARG A 121 -36.65 -13.65 -8.57
N HIS A 122 -37.85 -14.24 -8.60
CA HIS A 122 -38.69 -14.27 -9.79
C HIS A 122 -39.11 -12.83 -10.20
N VAL A 123 -38.44 -12.26 -11.19
CA VAL A 123 -38.82 -10.97 -11.78
C VAL A 123 -39.93 -11.23 -12.80
N GLN A 124 -41.16 -10.82 -12.49
CA GLN A 124 -42.27 -10.92 -13.46
C GLN A 124 -41.97 -10.05 -14.69
N VAL A 125 -42.03 -10.66 -15.88
CA VAL A 125 -41.79 -9.97 -17.15
C VAL A 125 -43.01 -9.14 -17.55
N GLY A 126 -43.05 -7.92 -17.03
CA GLY A 126 -43.79 -6.82 -17.66
C GLY A 126 -42.99 -6.26 -18.84
N GLU A 127 -43.66 -5.84 -19.91
CA GLU A 127 -43.02 -5.36 -21.14
C GLU A 127 -42.04 -4.20 -20.87
N ALA A 128 -40.82 -4.33 -21.39
CA ALA A 128 -39.69 -3.45 -21.09
C ALA A 128 -39.76 -2.12 -21.88
N SER A 129 -40.77 -1.29 -21.58
CA SER A 129 -40.76 0.13 -21.92
C SER A 129 -39.67 0.88 -21.14
N ALA A 130 -39.02 1.85 -21.77
CA ALA A 130 -37.94 2.66 -21.19
C ALA A 130 -38.33 3.49 -19.94
N THR A 131 -39.61 3.52 -19.58
CA THR A 131 -40.11 4.10 -18.31
C THR A 131 -39.83 3.22 -17.08
N ASN A 132 -39.61 1.91 -17.24
CA ASN A 132 -39.52 0.97 -16.12
C ASN A 132 -38.07 0.72 -15.65
N MET A 133 -37.31 1.79 -15.38
CA MET A 133 -36.27 1.67 -14.34
C MET A 133 -36.96 1.35 -13.00
N PRO A 134 -36.47 0.38 -12.20
CA PRO A 134 -36.91 0.27 -10.82
C PRO A 134 -36.58 1.61 -10.13
N GLN A 135 -37.58 2.29 -9.56
CA GLN A 135 -37.48 3.72 -9.17
C GLN A 135 -36.20 4.04 -8.39
N ARG A 136 -35.79 3.14 -7.49
CA ARG A 136 -34.52 3.16 -6.75
C ARG A 136 -33.28 3.50 -7.61
N TYR A 137 -33.13 2.92 -8.81
CA TYR A 137 -32.01 3.23 -9.71
C TYR A 137 -32.16 4.62 -10.36
N ALA A 138 -33.37 5.01 -10.77
CA ALA A 138 -33.63 6.33 -11.36
C ALA A 138 -33.46 7.46 -10.33
N ASP A 139 -33.85 7.21 -9.08
CA ASP A 139 -33.71 8.17 -7.97
C ASP A 139 -32.24 8.27 -7.51
N LEU A 140 -31.49 7.16 -7.45
CA LEU A 140 -30.05 7.17 -7.19
C LEU A 140 -29.26 7.85 -8.33
N TRP A 141 -29.68 7.70 -9.58
CA TRP A 141 -29.12 8.42 -10.73
C TRP A 141 -29.42 9.93 -10.67
N ARG A 142 -30.63 10.32 -10.21
CA ARG A 142 -30.94 11.74 -9.92
C ARG A 142 -30.15 12.28 -8.72
N GLN A 143 -29.88 11.49 -7.68
CA GLN A 143 -29.03 11.89 -6.56
C GLN A 143 -27.55 12.02 -6.97
N SER A 144 -27.01 11.13 -7.81
CA SER A 144 -25.64 11.27 -8.29
C SER A 144 -25.46 12.49 -9.19
N GLN A 145 -26.45 12.83 -10.02
CA GLN A 145 -26.46 14.08 -10.78
C GLN A 145 -26.59 15.33 -9.89
N ALA A 146 -27.43 15.31 -8.85
CA ALA A 146 -27.54 16.41 -7.91
C ALA A 146 -26.19 16.70 -7.20
N LEU A 147 -25.41 15.66 -6.89
CA LEU A 147 -24.05 15.74 -6.35
C LEU A 147 -22.96 16.15 -7.38
N THR A 148 -23.38 16.57 -8.58
CA THR A 148 -22.53 17.09 -9.68
C THR A 148 -23.09 18.40 -10.26
N ALA A 149 -24.18 18.94 -9.70
CA ALA A 149 -24.93 20.05 -10.28
C ALA A 149 -24.61 21.45 -9.72
N GLN A 150 -23.57 21.59 -8.89
CA GLN A 150 -23.06 22.89 -8.43
C GLN A 150 -21.62 23.11 -8.94
N ASP A 151 -21.53 23.92 -9.99
CA ASP A 151 -20.37 24.63 -10.53
C ASP A 151 -19.11 23.81 -10.88
N SER A 152 -19.05 23.33 -12.13
CA SER A 152 -18.04 22.37 -12.60
C SER A 152 -17.02 22.88 -13.63
N VAL A 153 -15.75 22.57 -13.38
CA VAL A 153 -14.62 22.55 -14.32
C VAL A 153 -14.27 21.10 -14.63
N ARG A 154 -15.18 20.47 -15.38
CA ARG A 154 -14.85 19.53 -16.47
C ARG A 154 -13.78 18.47 -16.17
N TYR A 155 -13.96 17.70 -15.10
CA TYR A 155 -13.70 16.27 -15.26
C TYR A 155 -14.82 15.67 -16.12
N PRO A 156 -14.52 14.84 -17.14
CA PRO A 156 -15.53 14.26 -18.01
C PRO A 156 -16.29 13.15 -17.26
N VAL A 157 -17.21 13.53 -16.38
CA VAL A 157 -18.21 12.63 -15.77
C VAL A 157 -18.94 11.95 -16.91
N ASN A 158 -18.77 10.63 -16.98
CA ASN A 158 -18.85 9.87 -18.22
C ASN A 158 -20.30 9.83 -18.76
N GLN A 159 -20.63 10.72 -19.71
CA GLN A 159 -22.01 10.93 -20.21
C GLN A 159 -22.59 9.76 -21.04
N ASN A 160 -21.90 8.62 -21.10
CA ASN A 160 -22.25 7.48 -21.95
C ASN A 160 -23.46 6.65 -21.45
N ILE A 161 -23.96 6.87 -20.23
CA ILE A 161 -25.26 6.31 -19.78
C ILE A 161 -26.43 7.13 -20.34
N ARG A 162 -26.57 7.14 -21.68
CA ARG A 162 -27.67 7.82 -22.40
C ARG A 162 -28.51 6.91 -23.30
N ASN A 163 -27.96 5.82 -23.81
CA ASN A 163 -28.64 4.94 -24.79
C ASN A 163 -28.81 3.52 -24.22
N LEU A 164 -29.86 3.31 -23.42
CA LEU A 164 -30.21 2.01 -22.83
C LEU A 164 -31.18 1.25 -23.75
N ASN A 165 -30.65 0.62 -24.80
CA ASN A 165 -31.46 -0.24 -25.69
C ASN A 165 -31.42 -1.70 -25.19
N THR A 166 -32.37 -2.07 -24.34
CA THR A 166 -32.62 -3.47 -23.93
C THR A 166 -33.08 -4.28 -25.13
N LEU A 167 -32.37 -5.37 -25.47
CA LEU A 167 -32.64 -6.12 -26.70
C LEU A 167 -33.35 -7.46 -26.44
N TYR A 168 -33.02 -8.14 -25.34
CA TYR A 168 -33.79 -9.28 -24.82
C TYR A 168 -33.72 -9.33 -23.29
N ALA A 169 -34.85 -9.64 -22.66
CA ALA A 169 -34.89 -10.18 -21.31
C ALA A 169 -35.22 -11.68 -21.39
N ARG A 170 -34.33 -12.54 -20.89
CA ARG A 170 -34.78 -13.81 -20.32
C ARG A 170 -35.33 -13.51 -18.91
N PRO A 171 -36.36 -14.19 -18.41
CA PRO A 171 -37.05 -13.77 -17.17
C PRO A 171 -36.16 -13.82 -15.93
N GLU A 172 -35.16 -14.72 -15.95
CA GLU A 172 -34.31 -15.01 -14.82
C GLU A 172 -32.95 -14.29 -14.88
N VAL A 173 -32.83 -13.25 -14.04
CA VAL A 173 -31.59 -12.78 -13.38
C VAL A 173 -30.57 -12.00 -14.22
N ALA A 174 -30.15 -12.49 -15.39
CA ALA A 174 -29.16 -11.82 -16.23
C ALA A 174 -29.81 -10.85 -17.22
N GLN A 175 -29.62 -9.54 -17.03
CA GLN A 175 -30.01 -8.56 -18.03
C GLN A 175 -28.88 -8.39 -19.06
N ILE A 176 -29.17 -8.63 -20.35
CA ILE A 176 -28.17 -8.48 -21.42
C ILE A 176 -28.18 -7.03 -21.92
N TYR A 177 -27.06 -6.33 -21.71
CA TYR A 177 -26.87 -4.94 -22.17
C TYR A 177 -25.97 -4.89 -23.40
N GLN A 178 -26.33 -4.05 -24.38
CA GLN A 178 -25.56 -3.86 -25.62
C GLN A 178 -24.42 -2.83 -25.50
N ARG A 179 -24.34 -2.10 -24.38
CA ARG A 179 -23.28 -1.14 -24.09
C ARG A 179 -23.21 -0.88 -22.59
N LEU A 180 -22.01 -0.93 -22.03
CA LEU A 180 -21.74 -0.58 -20.63
C LEU A 180 -20.35 0.03 -20.52
N GLY A 181 -20.28 1.23 -19.96
CA GLY A 181 -19.06 2.06 -20.02
C GLY A 181 -18.73 2.47 -21.46
N ASP A 182 -17.50 2.19 -21.86
CA ASP A 182 -16.94 2.37 -23.20
C ASP A 182 -17.23 1.18 -24.12
N ARG A 183 -17.24 -0.06 -23.61
CA ARG A 183 -17.48 -1.28 -24.42
C ARG A 183 -18.89 -1.36 -25.02
N SER A 184 -18.95 -1.81 -26.28
CA SER A 184 -20.17 -2.10 -27.04
C SER A 184 -20.21 -3.57 -27.44
N GLY A 185 -21.35 -4.23 -27.20
CA GLY A 185 -21.55 -5.67 -27.35
C GLY A 185 -22.43 -6.21 -26.21
N PRO A 186 -22.95 -7.45 -26.33
CA PRO A 186 -23.80 -8.05 -25.32
C PRO A 186 -22.99 -8.47 -24.09
N VAL A 187 -23.21 -7.80 -22.95
CA VAL A 187 -22.62 -8.11 -21.63
C VAL A 187 -23.68 -8.58 -20.64
N ALA A 188 -23.31 -9.48 -19.72
CA ALA A 188 -24.22 -10.03 -18.73
C ALA A 188 -24.22 -9.17 -17.44
N LEU A 189 -25.35 -8.56 -17.12
CA LEU A 189 -25.52 -7.75 -15.91
C LEU A 189 -26.03 -8.62 -14.74
N TRP A 190 -25.19 -8.82 -13.74
CA TRP A 190 -25.49 -9.61 -12.54
C TRP A 190 -25.98 -8.69 -11.42
N VAL A 191 -27.28 -8.40 -11.45
CA VAL A 191 -27.94 -7.40 -10.58
C VAL A 191 -28.39 -7.91 -9.21
N ASP A 192 -28.56 -9.22 -9.05
CA ASP A 192 -28.89 -9.82 -7.76
C ASP A 192 -27.66 -10.01 -6.88
N ASP A 193 -27.85 -9.83 -5.57
CA ASP A 193 -26.86 -10.07 -4.53
C ASP A 193 -26.86 -11.52 -4.02
N LEU A 194 -27.44 -12.45 -4.79
CA LEU A 194 -27.58 -13.89 -4.56
C LEU A 194 -27.55 -14.64 -5.92
N GLY A 195 -27.40 -15.96 -5.87
CA GLY A 195 -27.52 -16.83 -7.05
C GLY A 195 -26.18 -17.21 -7.70
N PHE A 196 -26.24 -17.87 -8.87
CA PHE A 196 -25.06 -18.30 -9.63
C PHE A 196 -25.24 -18.11 -11.14
N MET A 197 -24.11 -18.05 -11.85
CA MET A 197 -24.01 -18.18 -13.31
C MET A 197 -23.04 -19.32 -13.61
N GLU A 198 -23.37 -20.18 -14.57
CA GLU A 198 -22.50 -21.27 -15.02
C GLU A 198 -22.29 -21.24 -16.53
N TRP A 199 -21.03 -21.37 -16.95
CA TRP A 199 -20.60 -21.42 -18.33
C TRP A 199 -20.07 -22.81 -18.68
N GLU A 200 -20.18 -23.20 -19.95
CA GLU A 200 -19.59 -24.43 -20.47
C GLU A 200 -18.40 -24.10 -21.36
N VAL A 201 -17.32 -24.86 -21.23
CA VAL A 201 -16.07 -24.67 -21.98
C VAL A 201 -15.56 -26.01 -22.50
N GLU A 202 -14.97 -26.04 -23.69
CA GLU A 202 -14.30 -27.22 -24.22
C GLU A 202 -12.79 -26.97 -24.27
N VAL A 203 -12.00 -27.84 -23.64
CA VAL A 203 -10.53 -27.75 -23.61
C VAL A 203 -9.89 -28.99 -24.25
N PRO A 204 -8.78 -28.87 -24.99
CA PRO A 204 -8.26 -29.96 -25.83
C PRO A 204 -7.55 -31.08 -25.06
N GLN A 205 -7.24 -30.89 -23.77
CA GLN A 205 -6.49 -31.85 -22.95
C GLN A 205 -6.82 -31.67 -21.46
N THR A 206 -6.65 -32.72 -20.66
CA THR A 206 -6.69 -32.57 -19.19
C THR A 206 -5.41 -31.88 -18.72
N ALA A 207 -5.53 -30.69 -18.12
CA ALA A 207 -4.39 -29.90 -17.67
C ALA A 207 -4.79 -28.90 -16.56
N LEU A 208 -3.80 -28.17 -16.04
CA LEU A 208 -3.98 -27.08 -15.10
C LEU A 208 -4.06 -25.73 -15.84
N TYR A 209 -5.15 -25.00 -15.66
CA TYR A 209 -5.44 -23.74 -16.34
C TYR A 209 -5.59 -22.59 -15.33
N ASN A 210 -5.20 -21.38 -15.72
CA ASN A 210 -5.63 -20.17 -15.01
C ASN A 210 -6.97 -19.68 -15.61
N ILE A 211 -7.73 -18.92 -14.81
CA ILE A 211 -8.99 -18.32 -15.23
C ILE A 211 -8.95 -16.83 -14.86
N SER A 212 -9.17 -15.96 -15.85
CA SER A 212 -9.42 -14.53 -15.69
C SER A 212 -10.89 -14.20 -15.95
N ILE A 213 -11.35 -13.08 -15.36
CA ILE A 213 -12.65 -12.47 -15.66
C ILE A 213 -12.47 -11.03 -16.10
N GLU A 214 -13.17 -10.63 -17.16
CA GLU A 214 -13.37 -9.22 -17.49
C GLU A 214 -14.73 -8.76 -16.95
N TYR A 215 -14.68 -7.79 -16.04
CA TYR A 215 -15.85 -7.37 -15.26
C TYR A 215 -15.96 -5.85 -15.14
N PHE A 216 -17.18 -5.40 -14.88
CA PHE A 216 -17.49 -4.00 -14.58
C PHE A 216 -18.18 -3.91 -13.21
N PRO A 217 -17.66 -3.12 -12.25
CA PRO A 217 -18.25 -2.99 -10.92
C PRO A 217 -19.49 -2.09 -10.94
N ILE A 218 -20.68 -2.68 -11.15
CA ILE A 218 -21.96 -1.94 -11.16
C ILE A 218 -22.41 -1.54 -9.75
N LEU A 219 -23.32 -0.56 -9.64
CA LEU A 219 -23.72 0.08 -8.38
C LEU A 219 -24.14 -0.93 -7.30
N GLY A 220 -23.42 -0.96 -6.18
CA GLY A 220 -23.63 -1.90 -5.07
C GLY A 220 -23.41 -1.27 -3.69
N LYS A 221 -23.13 -2.10 -2.68
CA LYS A 221 -22.93 -1.71 -1.26
C LYS A 221 -21.49 -1.25 -0.96
N ARG A 222 -20.79 -0.71 -1.98
CA ARG A 222 -19.43 -0.12 -1.94
C ARG A 222 -18.28 -1.05 -1.49
N SER A 223 -18.49 -2.36 -1.38
CA SER A 223 -17.48 -3.33 -0.94
C SER A 223 -16.74 -3.97 -2.12
N SER A 224 -15.65 -4.69 -1.89
CA SER A 224 -15.11 -5.58 -2.93
C SER A 224 -16.13 -6.66 -3.33
N ILE A 225 -16.15 -7.01 -4.61
CA ILE A 225 -16.99 -8.06 -5.19
C ILE A 225 -16.38 -9.41 -4.85
N GLN A 226 -17.23 -10.40 -4.52
CA GLN A 226 -16.77 -11.73 -4.11
C GLN A 226 -17.58 -12.85 -4.77
N ARG A 227 -16.89 -13.89 -5.24
CA ARG A 227 -17.50 -15.07 -5.87
C ARG A 227 -16.88 -16.36 -5.31
N GLU A 228 -17.71 -17.37 -5.11
CA GLU A 228 -17.26 -18.77 -5.01
C GLU A 228 -17.15 -19.31 -6.45
N ILE A 229 -16.06 -20.00 -6.78
CA ILE A 229 -15.90 -20.74 -8.04
C ILE A 229 -16.04 -22.25 -7.80
N ARG A 230 -16.77 -22.92 -8.69
CA ARG A 230 -16.84 -24.37 -8.80
C ARG A 230 -16.49 -24.83 -10.21
N ILE A 231 -15.84 -26.00 -10.28
CA ILE A 231 -15.48 -26.67 -11.54
C ILE A 231 -16.27 -27.97 -11.61
N ASN A 232 -16.96 -28.21 -12.72
CA ASN A 232 -17.79 -29.39 -13.00
C ASN A 232 -18.97 -29.67 -12.02
N GLY A 233 -19.14 -28.82 -10.99
CA GLY A 233 -20.12 -28.89 -9.91
C GLY A 233 -19.48 -28.86 -8.51
N GLU A 234 -18.18 -29.13 -8.42
CA GLU A 234 -17.41 -29.30 -7.19
C GLU A 234 -16.63 -28.03 -6.82
N LEU A 235 -16.43 -27.81 -5.52
CA LEU A 235 -15.52 -26.79 -5.01
C LEU A 235 -14.08 -27.37 -5.10
N PRO A 236 -13.17 -26.78 -5.89
CA PRO A 236 -11.88 -27.42 -6.15
C PRO A 236 -10.91 -27.36 -4.96
N PHE A 237 -11.05 -26.37 -4.06
CA PHE A 237 -10.25 -26.19 -2.85
C PHE A 237 -10.89 -25.11 -1.94
N ARG A 238 -10.53 -25.07 -0.66
CA ARG A 238 -11.12 -24.17 0.36
C ARG A 238 -11.11 -22.70 -0.05
N GLU A 239 -10.01 -22.22 -0.61
CA GLU A 239 -9.84 -20.81 -1.01
C GLU A 239 -10.74 -20.39 -2.19
N ALA A 240 -11.20 -21.35 -3.03
CA ALA A 240 -12.11 -21.10 -4.14
C ALA A 240 -13.49 -20.55 -3.71
N ARG A 241 -13.83 -20.65 -2.41
CA ARG A 241 -15.02 -20.04 -1.80
C ARG A 241 -15.02 -18.51 -1.83
N ARG A 242 -13.85 -17.86 -2.02
CA ARG A 242 -13.74 -16.39 -1.97
C ARG A 242 -12.70 -15.82 -2.93
N ILE A 243 -12.97 -15.92 -4.23
CA ILE A 243 -12.30 -15.08 -5.23
C ILE A 243 -12.79 -13.63 -5.06
N VAL A 244 -11.90 -12.64 -5.17
CA VAL A 244 -12.22 -11.21 -4.94
C VAL A 244 -11.90 -10.33 -6.14
N GLN A 245 -12.94 -9.70 -6.68
CA GLN A 245 -12.84 -8.63 -7.68
C GLN A 245 -12.94 -7.26 -6.99
N ARG A 246 -12.13 -6.29 -7.41
CA ARG A 246 -11.97 -5.00 -6.69
C ARG A 246 -12.78 -3.90 -7.40
N ARG A 247 -13.25 -2.91 -6.64
CA ARG A 247 -13.98 -1.75 -7.21
C ARG A 247 -12.99 -0.61 -7.44
N VAL A 248 -13.20 0.18 -8.49
CA VAL A 248 -12.32 1.30 -8.84
C VAL A 248 -12.82 2.60 -8.20
N TRP A 249 -11.92 3.31 -7.53
CA TRP A 249 -12.20 4.52 -6.75
C TRP A 249 -11.30 5.68 -7.18
N ILE A 250 -11.80 6.90 -6.97
CA ILE A 250 -11.08 8.17 -7.14
C ILE A 250 -11.35 9.13 -5.99
N GLU A 251 -10.48 10.12 -5.84
CA GLU A 251 -10.71 11.26 -4.96
C GLU A 251 -11.48 12.35 -5.71
N LYS A 252 -12.56 12.87 -5.11
CA LYS A 252 -13.26 14.08 -5.58
C LYS A 252 -12.42 15.32 -5.25
N ARG A 253 -11.27 15.44 -5.92
CA ARG A 253 -10.47 16.66 -5.98
C ARG A 253 -11.25 17.71 -6.78
N ASN A 254 -11.34 18.92 -6.24
CA ASN A 254 -12.06 20.04 -6.83
C ASN A 254 -11.05 20.97 -7.51
N TYR A 255 -10.87 20.83 -8.83
CA TYR A 255 -10.10 21.77 -9.64
C TYR A 255 -10.99 22.88 -10.24
N GLU A 256 -12.20 23.02 -9.69
CA GLU A 256 -13.32 23.79 -10.23
C GLU A 256 -13.45 25.13 -9.50
N ASN A 257 -13.24 25.10 -8.18
CA ASN A 257 -12.86 26.25 -7.39
C ASN A 257 -11.37 26.59 -7.61
N PRO A 258 -11.01 27.81 -8.07
CA PRO A 258 -9.62 28.26 -8.21
C PRO A 258 -8.77 28.09 -6.95
N ASP A 259 -9.35 28.32 -5.76
CA ASP A 259 -8.64 28.23 -4.47
C ASP A 259 -8.14 26.82 -4.16
N CYS A 260 -8.82 25.81 -4.72
CA CYS A 260 -8.50 24.40 -4.59
C CYS A 260 -7.63 23.92 -5.78
N ALA A 261 -7.86 24.45 -6.98
CA ALA A 261 -7.08 24.13 -8.18
C ALA A 261 -5.58 24.46 -8.04
N GLN A 262 -5.25 25.59 -7.41
CA GLN A 262 -3.87 25.98 -7.06
C GLN A 262 -3.16 25.02 -6.07
N HIS A 263 -3.89 24.06 -5.50
CA HIS A 263 -3.40 23.07 -4.53
C HIS A 263 -3.70 21.64 -5.00
N GLY A 264 -3.60 21.38 -6.31
CA GLY A 264 -3.82 20.05 -6.89
C GLY A 264 -5.26 19.56 -6.72
N GLY A 265 -6.22 20.47 -6.67
CA GLY A 265 -7.63 20.17 -6.43
C GLY A 265 -7.99 19.87 -4.97
N VAL A 266 -7.08 20.12 -4.02
CA VAL A 266 -7.36 20.02 -2.57
C VAL A 266 -7.82 21.37 -2.06
N CYS A 267 -9.06 21.44 -1.57
CA CYS A 267 -9.58 22.65 -0.92
C CYS A 267 -8.98 22.84 0.47
N ARG A 268 -8.97 24.08 0.98
CA ARG A 268 -8.46 24.41 2.32
C ARG A 268 -9.48 25.11 3.20
N ASP A 269 -9.28 25.00 4.51
CA ASP A 269 -10.06 25.72 5.52
C ASP A 269 -9.53 27.14 5.78
N ASN A 270 -10.19 27.87 6.68
CA ASN A 270 -9.80 29.24 7.07
C ASN A 270 -8.57 29.31 7.99
N GLN A 271 -7.95 28.17 8.31
CA GLN A 271 -6.67 28.06 9.01
C GLN A 271 -5.54 27.58 8.07
N ASP A 272 -5.81 27.52 6.75
CA ASP A 272 -4.92 26.97 5.72
C ASP A 272 -4.58 25.48 5.94
N ASN A 273 -5.49 24.68 6.50
CA ASN A 273 -5.38 23.21 6.50
C ASN A 273 -6.02 22.59 5.25
N ASP A 274 -5.47 21.49 4.75
CA ASP A 274 -6.02 20.73 3.64
C ASP A 274 -7.30 19.93 4.01
N ILE A 275 -8.41 20.20 3.33
CA ILE A 275 -9.69 19.50 3.49
C ILE A 275 -9.65 18.20 2.68
N ARG A 276 -9.84 17.07 3.36
CA ARG A 276 -9.79 15.73 2.76
C ARG A 276 -10.85 15.52 1.66
N PRO A 277 -10.45 15.20 0.42
CA PRO A 277 -11.38 14.88 -0.66
C PRO A 277 -12.34 13.73 -0.35
N ALA A 278 -13.59 13.87 -0.79
CA ALA A 278 -14.58 12.80 -0.73
C ALA A 278 -14.24 11.65 -1.70
N GLN A 279 -14.59 10.42 -1.35
CA GLN A 279 -14.22 9.22 -2.11
C GLN A 279 -15.39 8.77 -2.99
N ALA A 280 -15.16 8.65 -4.30
CA ALA A 280 -16.16 8.28 -5.31
C ALA A 280 -15.80 7.01 -6.08
N GLU A 281 -16.79 6.24 -6.51
CA GLU A 281 -16.59 5.14 -7.45
C GLU A 281 -16.35 5.70 -8.86
N ALA A 282 -15.37 5.15 -9.56
CA ALA A 282 -15.10 5.43 -10.98
C ALA A 282 -15.10 4.09 -11.75
N PRO A 283 -16.28 3.45 -11.90
CA PRO A 283 -16.35 2.10 -12.45
C PRO A 283 -15.96 2.11 -13.93
N ARG A 284 -15.00 1.25 -14.26
CA ARG A 284 -14.51 0.93 -15.60
C ARG A 284 -14.41 -0.60 -15.74
N TRP A 285 -14.13 -1.07 -16.95
CA TRP A 285 -13.76 -2.48 -17.13
C TRP A 285 -12.38 -2.74 -16.52
N GLU A 286 -12.25 -3.84 -15.78
CA GLU A 286 -10.99 -4.40 -15.29
C GLU A 286 -10.95 -5.87 -15.69
N GLU A 287 -9.75 -6.38 -15.99
CA GLU A 287 -9.48 -7.82 -15.99
C GLU A 287 -8.94 -8.22 -14.60
N ALA A 288 -9.23 -9.43 -14.16
CA ALA A 288 -8.57 -10.04 -13.01
C ALA A 288 -8.48 -11.56 -13.16
N THR A 289 -7.26 -12.09 -13.11
CA THR A 289 -7.00 -13.52 -12.88
C THR A 289 -7.44 -13.91 -11.48
N PHE A 290 -7.91 -15.14 -11.30
CA PHE A 290 -8.36 -15.63 -10.00
C PHE A 290 -7.17 -15.91 -9.08
N GLU A 291 -6.94 -15.01 -8.13
CA GLU A 291 -5.84 -15.01 -7.14
C GLU A 291 -6.34 -15.22 -5.70
N ASP A 292 -5.45 -15.55 -4.76
CA ASP A 292 -5.79 -15.54 -3.34
C ASP A 292 -5.93 -14.11 -2.81
N ALA A 293 -7.15 -13.78 -2.38
CA ALA A 293 -7.50 -12.45 -1.87
C ALA A 293 -6.81 -12.07 -0.55
N ASP A 294 -6.12 -13.03 0.09
CA ASP A 294 -5.46 -12.90 1.39
C ASP A 294 -3.92 -13.06 1.32
N GLY A 295 -3.33 -13.16 0.13
CA GLY A 295 -1.87 -13.15 -0.10
C GLY A 295 -1.08 -14.38 0.38
N ARG A 296 -1.74 -15.51 0.67
CA ARG A 296 -1.10 -16.78 1.05
C ARG A 296 -0.41 -17.47 -0.13
N TYR A 297 -0.71 -17.06 -1.36
CA TYR A 297 -0.12 -17.57 -2.60
C TYR A 297 0.37 -16.38 -3.44
N ARG A 298 1.45 -16.56 -4.22
CA ARG A 298 1.99 -15.48 -5.08
C ARG A 298 1.45 -15.61 -6.50
N GLU A 299 1.43 -16.85 -6.98
CA GLU A 299 0.90 -17.26 -8.27
C GLU A 299 -0.65 -17.29 -8.25
N PRO A 300 -1.33 -16.91 -9.34
CA PRO A 300 -2.78 -17.08 -9.47
C PRO A 300 -3.19 -18.56 -9.39
N PHE A 301 -4.44 -18.80 -8.97
CA PHE A 301 -4.99 -20.14 -8.82
C PHE A 301 -5.00 -20.89 -10.16
N MET A 302 -4.52 -22.13 -10.10
CA MET A 302 -4.64 -23.12 -11.17
C MET A 302 -5.85 -24.01 -10.90
N PHE A 303 -6.57 -24.36 -11.95
CA PHE A 303 -7.75 -25.22 -11.92
C PHE A 303 -7.54 -26.41 -12.86
N LYS A 304 -7.76 -27.63 -12.36
CA LYS A 304 -7.83 -28.83 -13.20
C LYS A 304 -9.09 -28.75 -14.05
N LEU A 305 -8.93 -28.76 -15.38
CA LEU A 305 -10.02 -28.99 -16.34
C LEU A 305 -9.69 -30.28 -17.10
N ASP A 306 -10.71 -31.08 -17.40
CA ASP A 306 -10.56 -32.36 -18.10
C ASP A 306 -10.72 -32.21 -19.62
N ALA A 307 -10.12 -33.09 -20.41
CA ALA A 307 -10.23 -33.06 -21.87
C ALA A 307 -11.70 -33.12 -22.34
N GLY A 308 -12.09 -32.19 -23.20
CA GLY A 308 -13.47 -32.00 -23.63
C GLY A 308 -14.22 -31.00 -22.74
N LYS A 309 -15.49 -31.30 -22.46
CA LYS A 309 -16.47 -30.34 -21.94
C LYS A 309 -16.45 -30.22 -20.42
N ASN A 310 -16.20 -29.02 -19.91
CA ASN A 310 -16.24 -28.67 -18.49
C ASN A 310 -17.31 -27.61 -18.21
N ARG A 311 -17.74 -27.51 -16.94
CA ARG A 311 -18.58 -26.42 -16.42
C ARG A 311 -17.79 -25.55 -15.45
N ILE A 312 -17.89 -24.23 -15.58
CA ILE A 312 -17.32 -23.24 -14.68
C ILE A 312 -18.47 -22.44 -14.08
N ARG A 313 -18.71 -22.59 -12.78
CA ARG A 313 -19.78 -21.90 -12.05
C ARG A 313 -19.20 -20.84 -11.13
N LEU A 314 -19.73 -19.62 -11.23
CA LEU A 314 -19.52 -18.57 -10.24
C LEU A 314 -20.80 -18.39 -9.43
N THR A 315 -20.69 -18.31 -8.11
CA THR A 315 -21.81 -18.07 -7.17
C THR A 315 -21.59 -16.74 -6.45
N VAL A 316 -22.65 -15.93 -6.25
CA VAL A 316 -22.54 -14.66 -5.51
C VAL A 316 -22.24 -14.94 -4.05
N VAL A 317 -21.10 -14.42 -3.57
CA VAL A 317 -20.80 -14.28 -2.14
C VAL A 317 -21.03 -12.83 -1.69
N ARG A 318 -20.66 -11.85 -2.53
CA ARG A 318 -20.88 -10.42 -2.24
C ARG A 318 -20.87 -9.55 -3.51
N GLU A 319 -21.72 -8.52 -3.49
CA GLU A 319 -21.84 -7.45 -4.50
C GLU A 319 -22.19 -7.89 -5.93
N THR A 320 -22.72 -6.92 -6.67
CA THR A 320 -23.17 -7.00 -8.06
C THR A 320 -22.07 -6.59 -9.04
N MET A 321 -22.05 -7.19 -10.23
CA MET A 321 -21.10 -6.85 -11.31
C MET A 321 -21.73 -7.06 -12.70
N ALA A 322 -21.09 -6.57 -13.75
CA ALA A 322 -21.30 -7.09 -15.11
C ALA A 322 -20.11 -7.95 -15.53
N VAL A 323 -20.32 -8.88 -16.46
CA VAL A 323 -19.30 -9.76 -17.05
C VAL A 323 -19.33 -9.62 -18.58
N ASP A 324 -18.17 -9.39 -19.20
CA ASP A 324 -18.04 -9.39 -20.66
C ASP A 324 -17.53 -10.75 -21.17
N LYS A 325 -16.50 -11.32 -20.50
CA LYS A 325 -16.04 -12.69 -20.73
C LYS A 325 -15.32 -13.31 -19.51
N LEU A 326 -15.30 -14.64 -19.49
CA LEU A 326 -14.28 -15.44 -18.82
C LEU A 326 -13.19 -15.79 -19.83
N ILE A 327 -11.93 -15.84 -19.38
CA ILE A 327 -10.78 -16.21 -20.20
C ILE A 327 -10.09 -17.38 -19.51
N ILE A 328 -10.06 -18.54 -20.16
CA ILE A 328 -9.41 -19.76 -19.66
C ILE A 328 -8.09 -19.89 -20.41
N HIS A 329 -6.97 -19.80 -19.72
CA HIS A 329 -5.66 -19.70 -20.37
C HIS A 329 -4.58 -20.54 -19.69
N GLY A 330 -3.48 -20.80 -20.40
CA GLY A 330 -2.28 -21.38 -19.82
C GLY A 330 -1.58 -20.42 -18.87
N ALA A 331 -0.74 -20.94 -17.99
CA ALA A 331 0.04 -20.12 -17.08
C ALA A 331 1.06 -19.29 -17.88
N ARG A 332 1.06 -17.96 -17.67
CA ARG A 332 1.96 -17.00 -18.31
C ARG A 332 3.03 -16.57 -17.31
N PRO A 333 4.16 -17.29 -17.18
CA PRO A 333 5.25 -16.88 -16.30
C PRO A 333 5.92 -15.62 -16.85
N ASN A 334 6.09 -14.60 -16.02
CA ASN A 334 6.82 -13.40 -16.41
C ASN A 334 8.30 -13.73 -16.69
N PRO A 335 8.95 -13.07 -17.68
CA PRO A 335 10.36 -13.28 -17.97
C PRO A 335 11.24 -12.83 -16.80
N SER A 336 12.51 -13.28 -16.75
CA SER A 336 13.49 -12.62 -15.88
C SER A 336 13.86 -11.24 -16.41
N TYR A 337 14.36 -10.37 -15.53
CA TYR A 337 14.84 -9.02 -15.88
C TYR A 337 15.89 -9.06 -16.98
N GLU A 338 16.83 -10.02 -16.93
CA GLU A 338 17.84 -10.22 -17.97
C GLU A 338 17.21 -10.50 -19.34
N SER A 339 16.21 -11.39 -19.38
CA SER A 339 15.50 -11.74 -20.62
C SER A 339 14.65 -10.57 -21.15
N TYR A 340 13.95 -9.87 -20.25
CA TYR A 340 13.19 -8.66 -20.59
C TYR A 340 14.09 -7.57 -21.16
N LEU A 341 15.21 -7.26 -20.50
CA LEU A 341 16.16 -6.22 -20.92
C LEU A 341 16.85 -6.59 -22.25
N ALA A 342 17.17 -7.87 -22.46
CA ALA A 342 17.68 -8.36 -23.74
C ALA A 342 16.65 -8.20 -24.87
N GLN A 343 15.38 -8.54 -24.62
CA GLN A 343 14.29 -8.35 -25.58
C GLN A 343 14.04 -6.87 -25.89
N ALA A 344 14.01 -6.00 -24.88
CA ALA A 344 13.85 -4.55 -25.05
C ALA A 344 15.00 -3.93 -25.86
N ARG A 345 16.26 -4.29 -25.56
CA ARG A 345 17.44 -3.82 -26.32
C ARG A 345 17.43 -4.37 -27.76
N ALA A 346 16.95 -5.59 -27.99
CA ALA A 346 16.77 -6.17 -29.33
C ALA A 346 15.64 -5.48 -30.12
N ALA A 347 14.57 -5.04 -29.45
CA ALA A 347 13.50 -4.21 -30.02
C ALA A 347 13.92 -2.74 -30.28
N GLY A 348 15.16 -2.37 -29.93
CA GLY A 348 15.76 -1.07 -30.24
C GLY A 348 15.74 -0.04 -29.11
N PHE A 349 15.14 -0.35 -27.95
CA PHE A 349 15.15 0.55 -26.80
C PHE A 349 16.58 0.77 -26.27
N ARG A 350 16.87 2.00 -25.86
CA ARG A 350 18.18 2.40 -25.29
C ARG A 350 17.99 3.28 -24.07
N GLU A 351 18.97 3.27 -23.17
CA GLU A 351 19.03 4.15 -22.01
C GLU A 351 18.86 5.62 -22.41
N VAL A 352 17.91 6.28 -21.75
CA VAL A 352 17.56 7.67 -22.02
C VAL A 352 18.67 8.58 -21.50
N PRO A 353 19.14 9.58 -22.27
CA PRO A 353 20.21 10.45 -21.83
C PRO A 353 19.76 11.39 -20.69
N ASN A 354 20.68 11.68 -19.78
CA ASN A 354 20.51 12.59 -18.63
C ASN A 354 20.22 14.07 -19.02
N THR A 355 20.04 14.36 -20.31
CA THR A 355 19.55 15.64 -20.83
C THR A 355 18.03 15.75 -20.79
N VAL A 356 17.31 14.63 -20.69
CA VAL A 356 15.85 14.61 -20.51
C VAL A 356 15.51 15.07 -19.10
N LYS A 357 14.77 16.18 -19.00
CA LYS A 357 14.38 16.79 -17.72
C LYS A 357 13.09 16.15 -17.20
N LEU A 358 13.03 15.93 -15.88
CA LEU A 358 11.79 15.50 -15.25
C LEU A 358 10.75 16.62 -15.27
N THR A 359 9.65 16.38 -15.97
CA THR A 359 8.38 17.12 -15.84
C THR A 359 7.81 16.91 -14.42
N ARG A 360 7.14 17.93 -13.86
CA ARG A 360 6.66 17.98 -12.47
C ARG A 360 5.15 18.27 -12.33
N GLU A 361 4.48 18.42 -13.46
CA GLU A 361 3.02 18.46 -13.60
C GLU A 361 2.37 17.10 -13.28
N ARG A 362 1.06 17.08 -13.01
CA ARG A 362 0.31 15.81 -12.84
C ARG A 362 0.41 15.00 -14.13
N GLY A 363 0.83 13.75 -14.02
CA GLY A 363 1.14 12.88 -15.16
C GLY A 363 2.52 13.12 -15.78
N GLY A 364 3.34 14.02 -15.23
CA GLY A 364 4.74 14.17 -15.62
C GLY A 364 5.65 13.07 -15.06
N MET A 365 6.95 13.19 -15.31
CA MET A 365 7.98 12.22 -14.94
C MET A 365 8.35 12.22 -13.43
N LEU A 366 7.95 13.23 -12.67
CA LEU A 366 8.07 13.30 -11.21
C LEU A 366 6.75 13.81 -10.63
N PHE A 367 6.01 12.94 -9.96
CA PHE A 367 4.64 13.20 -9.50
C PHE A 367 4.47 12.83 -8.02
N GLN A 368 3.52 13.49 -7.35
CA GLN A 368 3.22 13.26 -5.93
C GLN A 368 2.41 11.97 -5.77
N ALA A 369 2.72 11.19 -4.74
CA ALA A 369 2.10 9.88 -4.56
C ALA A 369 0.60 10.01 -4.25
N GLU A 370 0.16 11.06 -3.57
CA GLU A 370 -1.25 11.25 -3.24
C GLU A 370 -2.14 11.72 -4.41
N ASP A 371 -1.57 12.18 -5.53
CA ASP A 371 -2.31 12.53 -6.76
C ASP A 371 -2.54 11.28 -7.65
N ALA A 372 -2.97 10.19 -7.02
CA ALA A 372 -3.30 8.93 -7.69
C ALA A 372 -4.56 9.06 -8.56
N ASP A 373 -4.48 8.53 -9.78
CA ASP A 373 -5.58 8.57 -10.76
C ASP A 373 -6.67 7.57 -10.41
N HIS A 374 -6.31 6.35 -10.00
CA HIS A 374 -7.26 5.31 -9.58
C HIS A 374 -6.71 4.48 -8.41
N LYS A 375 -7.62 3.81 -7.68
CA LYS A 375 -7.26 2.88 -6.59
C LYS A 375 -8.35 1.85 -6.32
N SER A 376 -7.97 0.72 -5.72
CA SER A 376 -8.84 -0.45 -5.54
C SER A 376 -9.83 -0.38 -4.36
N SER A 377 -9.78 0.67 -3.55
CA SER A 377 -10.50 0.73 -2.26
C SER A 377 -10.77 2.17 -1.82
N PRO A 378 -11.93 2.47 -1.19
CA PRO A 378 -12.23 3.80 -0.64
C PRO A 378 -11.52 4.07 0.69
N THR A 379 -10.83 3.08 1.28
CA THR A 379 -10.05 3.28 2.51
C THR A 379 -8.73 3.97 2.22
N ILE A 380 -8.11 3.64 1.08
CA ILE A 380 -6.90 4.26 0.52
C ILE A 380 -7.25 5.72 0.23
N ARG A 381 -6.47 6.66 0.77
CA ARG A 381 -6.66 8.10 0.64
C ARG A 381 -5.38 8.84 0.99
N ALA A 382 -5.25 10.08 0.55
CA ALA A 382 -4.17 10.95 1.00
C ALA A 382 -4.16 11.07 2.54
N GLU A 383 -2.97 11.04 3.14
CA GLU A 383 -2.73 11.23 4.57
C GLU A 383 -1.70 12.36 4.79
N SER A 384 -1.64 12.88 6.02
CA SER A 384 -0.77 14.00 6.38
C SER A 384 0.47 13.52 7.11
N TRP A 385 1.61 14.10 6.73
CA TRP A 385 2.91 13.82 7.33
C TRP A 385 3.70 15.12 7.56
N GLU A 386 4.38 15.21 8.70
CA GLU A 386 5.03 16.44 9.19
C GLU A 386 6.54 16.52 8.85
N ASP A 387 7.05 15.59 8.04
CA ASP A 387 8.46 15.54 7.64
C ASP A 387 8.89 16.80 6.86
N ALA A 388 10.06 17.32 7.21
CA ALA A 388 10.61 18.53 6.62
C ALA A 388 11.02 18.38 5.15
N PHE A 389 11.06 17.16 4.61
CA PHE A 389 11.36 16.87 3.20
C PHE A 389 10.15 16.29 2.44
N SER A 390 8.96 16.20 3.05
CA SER A 390 7.73 15.82 2.34
C SER A 390 7.20 16.96 1.47
N ILE A 391 6.57 16.60 0.35
CA ILE A 391 6.06 17.55 -0.62
C ILE A 391 4.58 17.24 -0.88
N PRO A 392 3.66 18.23 -0.79
CA PRO A 392 3.87 19.58 -0.26
C PRO A 392 4.28 19.59 1.23
N GLN A 393 5.13 20.55 1.62
CA GLN A 393 5.57 20.70 3.02
C GLN A 393 4.43 21.16 3.92
N SER A 394 4.34 20.57 5.13
CA SER A 394 3.37 20.95 6.17
C SER A 394 3.44 22.44 6.55
N TYR A 395 4.64 22.94 6.82
CA TYR A 395 4.89 24.26 7.45
C TYR A 395 4.13 24.48 8.79
N GLY A 396 3.67 23.42 9.45
CA GLY A 396 2.86 23.48 10.67
C GLY A 396 1.34 23.50 10.43
N ALA A 397 0.90 23.48 9.17
CA ALA A 397 -0.49 23.22 8.80
C ALA A 397 -0.69 21.74 8.45
N PHE A 398 -1.93 21.25 8.56
CA PHE A 398 -2.28 19.91 8.10
C PHE A 398 -2.25 19.86 6.56
N ARG A 399 -1.43 18.97 5.98
CA ARG A 399 -1.22 18.84 4.53
C ARG A 399 -1.41 17.43 4.05
N LEU A 400 -2.03 17.25 2.89
CA LEU A 400 -2.15 15.96 2.25
C LEU A 400 -0.95 15.78 1.30
N ASN A 401 0.07 15.09 1.80
CA ASN A 401 1.43 15.01 1.23
C ASN A 401 2.07 13.61 1.36
N SER A 402 1.22 12.60 1.52
CA SER A 402 1.62 11.20 1.53
C SER A 402 0.44 10.31 1.15
N LEU A 403 0.72 9.12 0.62
CA LEU A 403 -0.29 8.11 0.31
C LEU A 403 0.02 6.75 0.94
N GLY A 404 -1.04 6.03 1.32
CA GLY A 404 -0.98 4.62 1.67
C GLY A 404 -0.94 4.35 3.17
N GLY A 405 0.19 3.84 3.67
CA GLY A 405 0.35 3.46 5.06
C GLY A 405 -0.67 2.41 5.51
N TRP A 406 -1.28 2.59 6.69
CA TRP A 406 -2.31 1.67 7.19
C TRP A 406 -3.60 1.67 6.35
N ARG A 407 -3.77 2.63 5.43
CA ARG A 407 -4.90 2.67 4.49
C ARG A 407 -4.73 1.81 3.24
N TRP A 408 -3.50 1.37 2.95
CA TRP A 408 -3.12 0.55 1.80
C TRP A 408 -2.15 -0.55 2.26
N ARG A 409 -2.73 -1.68 2.66
CA ARG A 409 -1.99 -2.72 3.39
C ARG A 409 -2.51 -4.14 3.18
N LEU A 410 -3.71 -4.32 2.64
CA LEU A 410 -4.33 -5.63 2.48
C LEU A 410 -3.91 -6.23 1.12
N PRO A 411 -3.66 -7.56 1.04
CA PRO A 411 -3.21 -8.19 -0.19
C PRO A 411 -4.06 -7.88 -1.43
N GLY A 412 -3.36 -7.62 -2.52
CA GLY A 412 -3.88 -7.19 -3.79
C GLY A 412 -4.57 -5.81 -3.83
N GLU A 413 -4.61 -5.03 -2.73
CA GLU A 413 -4.99 -3.61 -2.83
C GLU A 413 -4.00 -2.86 -3.73
N TRP A 414 -4.49 -2.06 -4.67
CA TRP A 414 -3.65 -1.35 -5.64
C TRP A 414 -3.97 0.14 -5.74
N ILE A 415 -2.97 0.87 -6.22
CA ILE A 415 -2.98 2.30 -6.54
C ILE A 415 -2.37 2.47 -7.93
N GLU A 416 -2.90 3.40 -8.71
CA GLU A 416 -2.54 3.61 -10.11
C GLU A 416 -2.34 5.11 -10.40
N TRP A 417 -1.25 5.42 -11.11
CA TRP A 417 -0.86 6.77 -11.53
C TRP A 417 -0.54 6.75 -13.02
N GLY A 418 -0.94 7.79 -13.75
CA GLY A 418 -0.47 8.03 -15.11
C GLY A 418 0.91 8.68 -15.13
N VAL A 419 1.73 8.34 -16.12
CA VAL A 419 3.02 8.98 -16.40
C VAL A 419 3.19 9.17 -17.91
N GLU A 420 3.62 10.36 -18.33
CA GLU A 420 3.86 10.72 -19.73
C GLU A 420 5.36 10.91 -19.96
N VAL A 421 5.96 10.08 -20.83
CA VAL A 421 7.38 10.14 -21.16
C VAL A 421 7.61 10.74 -22.55
N PRO A 422 8.64 11.61 -22.72
CA PRO A 422 8.77 12.45 -23.91
C PRO A 422 9.33 11.74 -25.15
N GLN A 423 9.85 10.51 -25.01
CA GLN A 423 10.46 9.74 -26.10
C GLN A 423 10.49 8.23 -25.75
N ASP A 424 10.66 7.37 -26.74
CA ASP A 424 10.99 5.96 -26.53
C ASP A 424 12.34 5.81 -25.80
N GLY A 425 12.44 4.86 -24.87
CA GLY A 425 13.70 4.50 -24.23
C GLY A 425 13.58 3.60 -22.99
N LEU A 426 14.74 3.33 -22.39
CA LEU A 426 14.89 2.64 -21.11
C LEU A 426 15.01 3.68 -19.98
N TYR A 427 14.08 3.64 -19.05
CA TYR A 427 13.97 4.54 -17.89
C TYR A 427 14.18 3.76 -16.58
N ALA A 428 14.75 4.40 -15.57
CA ALA A 428 14.75 3.90 -14.19
C ALA A 428 13.55 4.48 -13.40
N ILE A 429 13.17 3.83 -12.31
CA ILE A 429 12.09 4.28 -11.42
C ILE A 429 12.62 4.42 -10.00
N THR A 430 12.35 5.56 -9.35
CA THR A 430 12.67 5.81 -7.94
C THR A 430 11.44 6.31 -7.19
N MET A 431 11.30 5.90 -5.93
CA MET A 431 10.20 6.30 -5.05
C MET A 431 10.77 6.82 -3.72
N LYS A 432 10.28 7.96 -3.22
CA LYS A 432 10.47 8.31 -1.80
C LYS A 432 9.38 7.59 -1.00
N ALA A 433 9.78 6.62 -0.19
CA ALA A 433 8.87 5.77 0.59
C ALA A 433 9.31 5.70 2.07
N TRP A 434 8.36 5.39 2.95
CA TRP A 434 8.62 5.19 4.37
C TRP A 434 7.94 3.95 4.92
N GLN A 435 8.73 3.20 5.69
CA GLN A 435 8.36 1.91 6.26
C GLN A 435 8.82 1.87 7.72
N GLY A 436 8.12 2.63 8.57
CA GLY A 436 8.46 2.78 9.98
C GLY A 436 8.65 1.46 10.70
N TRP A 437 9.77 1.34 11.43
CA TRP A 437 10.38 0.22 12.18
C TRP A 437 9.49 -0.67 13.10
N ARG A 438 8.23 -0.92 12.77
CA ARG A 438 7.27 -1.76 13.50
C ARG A 438 7.57 -3.24 13.29
N GLY A 439 8.63 -3.70 13.95
CA GLY A 439 8.96 -5.11 14.12
C GLY A 439 9.95 -5.71 13.14
N ARG A 440 10.75 -4.90 12.43
CA ARG A 440 11.77 -5.31 11.43
C ARG A 440 11.28 -6.11 10.21
N LEU A 441 9.97 -6.36 10.08
CA LEU A 441 9.41 -6.99 8.89
C LEU A 441 9.51 -6.06 7.67
N PRO A 442 9.96 -6.54 6.50
CA PRO A 442 9.91 -5.79 5.25
C PRO A 442 8.48 -5.66 4.70
N ARG A 443 8.32 -4.89 3.61
CA ARG A 443 7.09 -4.87 2.81
C ARG A 443 7.37 -5.29 1.38
N TYR A 444 6.37 -5.88 0.75
CA TYR A 444 6.44 -6.26 -0.65
C TYR A 444 5.38 -5.51 -1.47
N ARG A 445 5.71 -5.25 -2.74
CA ARG A 445 4.82 -4.66 -3.73
C ARG A 445 5.03 -5.30 -5.10
N SER A 446 3.96 -5.61 -5.80
CA SER A 446 4.03 -5.88 -7.24
C SER A 446 3.96 -4.55 -8.00
N LEU A 447 4.78 -4.41 -9.04
CA LEU A 447 4.75 -3.26 -9.96
C LEU A 447 4.31 -3.69 -11.35
N MET A 448 3.28 -3.01 -11.85
CA MET A 448 2.71 -3.19 -13.17
C MET A 448 2.89 -1.91 -14.00
N ILE A 449 3.16 -2.08 -15.29
CA ILE A 449 3.20 -1.00 -16.28
C ILE A 449 2.19 -1.34 -17.38
N ASP A 450 1.30 -0.39 -17.69
CA ASP A 450 0.18 -0.54 -18.64
C ASP A 450 -0.80 -1.70 -18.34
N GLY A 451 -0.73 -2.24 -17.12
CA GLY A 451 -1.55 -3.37 -16.65
C GLY A 451 -0.78 -4.71 -16.57
N GLU A 452 0.39 -4.82 -17.19
CA GLU A 452 1.21 -6.04 -17.20
C GLU A 452 2.34 -5.95 -16.16
N ILE A 453 2.81 -7.10 -15.64
CA ILE A 453 4.03 -7.18 -14.82
C ILE A 453 5.22 -7.34 -15.77
N PRO A 454 6.15 -6.38 -15.88
CA PRO A 454 7.18 -6.41 -16.93
C PRO A 454 8.13 -7.61 -16.88
N PHE A 455 8.49 -8.06 -15.68
CA PHE A 455 9.38 -9.20 -15.42
C PHE A 455 9.26 -9.65 -13.95
N LYS A 456 9.70 -10.88 -13.67
CA LYS A 456 9.48 -11.59 -12.41
C LYS A 456 10.00 -10.84 -11.18
N GLU A 457 11.15 -10.17 -11.30
CA GLU A 457 11.83 -9.49 -10.21
C GLU A 457 11.07 -8.24 -9.70
N VAL A 458 9.99 -7.80 -10.37
CA VAL A 458 9.06 -6.78 -9.85
C VAL A 458 7.69 -7.33 -9.41
N GLU A 459 7.52 -8.66 -9.35
CA GLU A 459 6.38 -9.30 -8.65
C GLU A 459 6.43 -9.01 -7.15
N ASP A 460 7.62 -9.07 -6.53
CA ASP A 460 7.86 -8.96 -5.09
C ASP A 460 8.92 -7.87 -4.77
N LEU A 461 8.70 -6.62 -5.16
CA LEU A 461 9.61 -5.51 -4.82
C LEU A 461 9.73 -5.34 -3.30
N LEU A 462 10.97 -5.46 -2.81
CA LEU A 462 11.33 -5.39 -1.40
C LEU A 462 11.44 -3.93 -0.91
N PHE A 463 10.80 -3.62 0.22
CA PHE A 463 10.92 -2.36 0.94
C PHE A 463 11.33 -2.65 2.39
N GLN A 464 12.63 -2.49 2.66
CA GLN A 464 13.21 -2.66 4.00
C GLN A 464 12.65 -1.66 5.01
N PRO A 465 12.54 -2.03 6.30
CA PRO A 465 12.09 -1.14 7.37
C PRO A 465 13.18 -0.13 7.75
N ASP A 466 12.78 1.14 7.92
CA ASP A 466 13.67 2.20 8.37
C ASP A 466 12.91 3.18 9.30
N ASN A 467 13.60 4.11 9.95
CA ASN A 467 12.96 5.15 10.75
C ASN A 467 12.75 6.45 9.94
N GLU A 468 13.59 6.70 8.93
CA GLU A 468 13.58 7.88 8.07
C GLU A 468 13.02 7.55 6.68
N TRP A 469 12.60 8.57 5.92
CA TRP A 469 12.15 8.39 4.54
C TRP A 469 13.33 8.01 3.63
N GLN A 470 13.22 6.88 2.93
CA GLN A 470 14.27 6.37 2.07
C GLN A 470 13.92 6.54 0.58
N TYR A 471 14.96 6.62 -0.27
CA TYR A 471 14.84 6.70 -1.72
C TYR A 471 15.06 5.30 -2.31
N TYR A 472 13.97 4.63 -2.69
CA TYR A 472 14.02 3.29 -3.26
C TYR A 472 14.10 3.38 -4.78
N GLU A 473 15.32 3.25 -5.31
CA GLU A 473 15.57 2.93 -6.71
C GLU A 473 15.14 1.48 -6.98
N VAL A 474 14.17 1.27 -7.87
CA VAL A 474 13.56 -0.05 -8.11
C VAL A 474 14.61 -1.05 -8.58
N GLY A 475 14.69 -2.20 -7.93
CA GLY A 475 15.66 -3.28 -8.21
C GLY A 475 17.05 -3.13 -7.59
N LYS A 476 17.43 -1.92 -7.15
CA LYS A 476 18.81 -1.61 -6.76
C LYS A 476 19.35 -2.43 -5.59
N GLU A 477 18.50 -2.79 -4.64
CA GLU A 477 18.88 -3.66 -3.51
C GLU A 477 19.27 -5.09 -3.96
N ALA A 478 18.72 -5.57 -5.09
CA ALA A 478 18.97 -6.90 -5.63
C ALA A 478 20.16 -6.96 -6.61
N SER A 479 20.30 -5.96 -7.50
CA SER A 479 21.31 -5.94 -8.57
C SER A 479 22.46 -4.94 -8.36
N GLY A 480 22.41 -4.06 -7.36
CA GLY A 480 23.36 -2.96 -7.17
C GLY A 480 23.13 -1.77 -8.10
N ASP A 481 22.74 -2.04 -9.34
CA ASP A 481 22.20 -1.10 -10.32
C ASP A 481 20.65 -1.13 -10.32
N PRO A 482 19.95 -0.02 -10.65
CA PRO A 482 18.49 -0.01 -10.78
C PRO A 482 18.00 -0.81 -11.99
N PHE A 483 16.76 -1.31 -11.91
CA PHE A 483 16.07 -1.92 -13.03
C PHE A 483 15.63 -0.87 -14.07
N LEU A 484 15.72 -1.26 -15.34
CA LEU A 484 15.37 -0.45 -16.50
C LEU A 484 14.08 -0.93 -17.15
N PHE A 485 13.16 0.00 -17.38
CA PHE A 485 11.84 -0.24 -17.97
C PHE A 485 11.75 0.39 -19.36
N ALA A 486 11.33 -0.39 -20.35
CA ALA A 486 11.13 0.06 -21.72
C ALA A 486 9.77 0.77 -21.85
N LEU A 487 9.81 2.09 -22.06
CA LEU A 487 8.63 2.93 -22.23
C LEU A 487 8.68 3.59 -23.62
N LYS A 488 7.51 3.80 -24.23
CA LYS A 488 7.34 4.45 -25.53
C LYS A 488 6.95 5.91 -25.35
N GLN A 489 7.12 6.73 -26.36
CA GLN A 489 6.67 8.13 -26.31
C GLN A 489 5.16 8.20 -26.05
N GLY A 490 4.76 8.94 -25.01
CA GLY A 490 3.37 9.15 -24.64
C GLY A 490 3.04 8.66 -23.23
N LYS A 491 1.77 8.28 -23.04
CA LYS A 491 1.17 8.00 -21.73
C LYS A 491 1.20 6.51 -21.40
N HIS A 492 1.66 6.22 -20.20
CA HIS A 492 1.67 4.92 -19.56
C HIS A 492 0.91 4.95 -18.23
N THR A 493 0.48 3.80 -17.72
CA THR A 493 0.01 3.66 -16.34
C THR A 493 1.01 2.90 -15.50
N LEU A 494 1.35 3.46 -14.34
CA LEU A 494 2.11 2.80 -13.29
C LEU A 494 1.10 2.33 -12.23
N ARG A 495 0.93 1.01 -12.06
CA ARG A 495 0.06 0.44 -11.03
C ARG A 495 0.92 -0.32 -10.02
N MET A 496 0.76 -0.03 -8.74
CA MET A 496 1.44 -0.75 -7.66
C MET A 496 0.43 -1.45 -6.76
N GLN A 497 0.68 -2.72 -6.46
CA GLN A 497 -0.22 -3.62 -5.74
C GLN A 497 0.44 -4.18 -4.47
N VAL A 498 -0.31 -4.38 -3.40
CA VAL A 498 0.17 -5.07 -2.19
C VAL A 498 0.35 -6.56 -2.47
N THR A 499 1.56 -7.09 -2.24
CA THR A 499 1.83 -8.54 -2.14
C THR A 499 2.44 -8.85 -0.77
N VAL A 500 2.50 -10.12 -0.42
CA VAL A 500 3.13 -10.67 0.78
C VAL A 500 4.51 -11.26 0.48
N GLY A 501 4.76 -11.64 -0.78
CA GLY A 501 6.05 -12.13 -1.28
C GLY A 501 6.66 -13.25 -0.46
N ALA A 502 7.86 -13.03 0.06
CA ALA A 502 8.62 -14.04 0.82
C ALA A 502 7.78 -14.69 1.94
N LEU A 503 6.93 -13.92 2.61
CA LEU A 503 6.19 -14.35 3.80
C LEU A 503 4.92 -15.17 3.49
N SER A 504 4.56 -15.38 2.21
CA SER A 504 3.35 -16.15 1.84
C SER A 504 3.42 -17.61 2.32
N GLU A 505 4.60 -18.24 2.33
CA GLU A 505 4.76 -19.59 2.89
C GLU A 505 4.57 -19.60 4.41
N THR A 506 5.07 -18.57 5.11
CA THR A 506 4.83 -18.38 6.53
C THR A 506 3.34 -18.23 6.84
N LEU A 507 2.60 -17.46 6.04
CA LEU A 507 1.13 -17.39 6.17
C LEU A 507 0.47 -18.76 6.01
N ARG A 508 0.78 -19.52 4.95
CA ARG A 508 0.22 -20.87 4.73
C ARG A 508 0.53 -21.80 5.90
N THR A 509 1.78 -21.78 6.36
CA THR A 509 2.22 -22.66 7.46
C THR A 509 1.51 -22.31 8.77
N LEU A 510 1.39 -21.02 9.11
CA LEU A 510 0.67 -20.56 10.29
C LEU A 510 -0.83 -20.87 10.23
N ASP A 511 -1.48 -20.76 9.07
CA ASP A 511 -2.90 -21.10 8.88
C ASP A 511 -3.17 -22.58 9.23
N VAL A 512 -2.30 -23.49 8.77
CA VAL A 512 -2.35 -24.91 9.14
C VAL A 512 -2.03 -25.10 10.62
N LEU A 513 -0.95 -24.51 11.14
CA LEU A 513 -0.53 -24.70 12.54
C LEU A 513 -1.59 -24.20 13.54
N VAL A 514 -2.23 -23.06 13.28
CA VAL A 514 -3.35 -22.54 14.09
C VAL A 514 -4.53 -23.51 14.09
N THR A 515 -4.84 -24.11 12.93
CA THR A 515 -5.91 -25.11 12.79
C THR A 515 -5.57 -26.41 13.54
N GLU A 516 -4.34 -26.88 13.42
CA GLU A 516 -3.83 -28.11 14.06
C GLU A 516 -3.77 -27.97 15.58
N MET A 517 -3.29 -26.81 16.08
CA MET A 517 -3.39 -26.45 17.50
C MET A 517 -4.84 -26.33 17.96
N SER A 518 -5.75 -25.79 17.14
CA SER A 518 -7.17 -25.72 17.49
C SER A 518 -7.79 -27.10 17.68
N ASN A 519 -7.36 -28.10 16.91
CA ASN A 519 -7.86 -29.46 17.02
C ASN A 519 -7.26 -30.16 18.24
N LEU A 520 -5.93 -30.11 18.42
CA LEU A 520 -5.26 -30.60 19.64
C LEU A 520 -5.85 -30.02 20.92
N ASN A 521 -6.16 -28.72 20.93
CA ASN A 521 -6.77 -28.06 22.09
C ASN A 521 -8.17 -28.63 22.39
N ARG A 522 -8.99 -28.87 21.35
CA ARG A 522 -10.30 -29.53 21.50
C ARG A 522 -10.16 -30.98 21.98
N GLU A 523 -9.18 -31.73 21.45
CA GLU A 523 -8.89 -33.12 21.85
C GLU A 523 -8.49 -33.21 23.34
N MET A 524 -7.64 -32.30 23.83
CA MET A 524 -7.30 -32.20 25.25
C MET A 524 -8.52 -31.83 26.10
N LEU A 525 -9.28 -30.82 25.70
CA LEU A 525 -10.48 -30.35 26.42
C LEU A 525 -11.60 -31.39 26.48
N MET A 526 -11.72 -32.30 25.50
CA MET A 526 -12.66 -33.43 25.57
C MET A 526 -12.33 -34.44 26.68
N ILE A 527 -11.06 -34.50 27.13
CA ILE A 527 -10.61 -35.40 28.20
C ILE A 527 -10.57 -34.68 29.55
N THR A 528 -10.05 -33.44 29.61
CA THR A 528 -9.90 -32.68 30.87
C THR A 528 -11.13 -31.89 31.30
N GLY A 529 -12.01 -31.55 30.35
CA GLY A 529 -12.88 -30.38 30.49
C GLY A 529 -12.09 -29.07 30.48
N VAL A 530 -12.79 -27.95 30.67
CA VAL A 530 -12.21 -26.59 30.59
C VAL A 530 -11.31 -26.23 31.77
N ASN A 531 -11.54 -26.83 32.95
CA ASN A 531 -10.76 -26.58 34.16
C ASN A 531 -10.27 -27.92 34.75
N PRO A 532 -9.19 -28.53 34.23
CA PRO A 532 -8.58 -29.71 34.85
C PRO A 532 -8.18 -29.44 36.30
N ASP A 533 -8.37 -30.42 37.18
CA ASP A 533 -7.70 -30.42 38.50
C ASP A 533 -6.18 -30.57 38.26
N PRO A 534 -5.34 -29.62 38.70
CA PRO A 534 -3.88 -29.67 38.51
C PRO A 534 -3.18 -30.71 39.40
N ASN A 535 -3.91 -31.36 40.33
CA ASN A 535 -3.42 -32.44 41.17
C ASN A 535 -3.78 -33.83 40.63
N MET A 536 -4.66 -33.91 39.62
CA MET A 536 -5.05 -35.15 38.97
C MET A 536 -4.12 -35.46 37.79
N GLU A 537 -3.71 -36.71 37.65
CA GLU A 537 -2.91 -37.17 36.52
C GLU A 537 -3.86 -37.54 35.35
N TRP A 538 -3.81 -36.74 34.28
CA TRP A 538 -4.77 -36.83 33.17
C TRP A 538 -4.32 -37.71 32.01
N ASP A 539 -3.05 -38.12 31.94
CA ASP A 539 -2.46 -39.00 30.91
C ASP A 539 -2.81 -38.61 29.45
N LEU A 540 -2.85 -37.32 29.14
CA LEU A 540 -3.20 -36.84 27.80
C LEU A 540 -2.31 -37.44 26.70
N HIS A 541 -1.01 -37.63 26.99
CA HIS A 541 -0.04 -38.25 26.09
C HIS A 541 -0.21 -39.77 25.90
N LEU A 542 -1.13 -40.42 26.63
CA LEU A 542 -1.51 -41.82 26.46
C LEU A 542 -2.95 -41.97 25.93
N LYS A 543 -3.83 -41.00 26.24
CA LYS A 543 -5.27 -41.00 25.87
C LYS A 543 -5.54 -40.32 24.53
N ILE A 544 -4.69 -39.38 24.11
CA ILE A 544 -4.65 -38.83 22.76
C ILE A 544 -3.47 -39.51 22.06
N PRO A 545 -3.71 -40.41 21.08
CA PRO A 545 -2.65 -40.90 20.18
C PRO A 545 -1.94 -39.71 19.51
N ASP A 546 -0.70 -39.89 19.06
CA ASP A 546 0.10 -38.90 18.31
C ASP A 546 0.26 -37.47 18.89
N LEU A 547 -0.25 -37.17 20.10
CA LEU A 547 -0.15 -35.85 20.76
C LEU A 547 1.27 -35.31 20.83
N VAL A 548 2.22 -36.14 21.27
CA VAL A 548 3.64 -35.75 21.42
C VAL A 548 4.28 -35.51 20.05
N ASP A 549 3.95 -36.35 19.06
CA ASP A 549 4.50 -36.25 17.70
C ASP A 549 3.97 -35.02 16.96
N ARG A 550 2.67 -34.70 17.11
CA ARG A 550 2.06 -33.46 16.56
C ARG A 550 2.59 -32.21 17.24
N LEU A 551 2.77 -32.21 18.57
CA LEU A 551 3.45 -31.12 19.26
C LEU A 551 4.89 -30.92 18.73
N GLY A 552 5.62 -32.00 18.48
CA GLY A 552 6.94 -31.97 17.84
C GLY A 552 6.89 -31.39 16.41
N SER A 553 5.95 -31.86 15.58
CA SER A 553 5.71 -31.36 14.22
C SER A 553 5.40 -29.85 14.19
N ILE A 554 4.50 -29.39 15.07
CA ILE A 554 4.18 -27.97 15.23
C ILE A 554 5.43 -27.17 15.60
N ARG A 555 6.19 -27.65 16.59
CA ARG A 555 7.43 -27.01 17.07
C ARG A 555 8.48 -26.90 15.97
N GLU A 556 8.73 -27.96 15.23
CA GLU A 556 9.66 -27.98 14.09
C GLU A 556 9.24 -27.05 12.95
N ARG A 557 7.95 -27.03 12.60
CA ARG A 557 7.44 -26.19 11.50
C ARG A 557 7.48 -24.72 11.89
N LEU A 558 7.15 -24.40 13.13
CA LEU A 558 7.23 -23.03 13.65
C LEU A 558 8.69 -22.56 13.80
N GLU A 559 9.61 -23.44 14.17
CA GLU A 559 11.06 -23.20 14.19
C GLU A 559 11.58 -22.79 12.80
N ARG A 560 11.21 -23.53 11.74
CA ARG A 560 11.57 -23.17 10.36
C ARG A 560 11.01 -21.80 9.95
N GLN A 561 9.74 -21.53 10.28
CA GLN A 561 9.11 -20.24 9.93
C GLN A 561 9.64 -19.05 10.74
N ALA A 562 10.12 -19.27 11.97
CA ALA A 562 10.83 -18.24 12.72
C ALA A 562 12.12 -17.82 12.02
N THR A 563 12.89 -18.79 11.49
CA THR A 563 14.11 -18.54 10.72
C THR A 563 13.84 -17.84 9.39
N VAL A 564 12.83 -18.27 8.61
CA VAL A 564 12.43 -17.60 7.34
C VAL A 564 12.06 -16.13 7.56
N VAL A 565 11.33 -15.84 8.65
CA VAL A 565 10.98 -14.46 9.04
C VAL A 565 12.20 -13.67 9.49
N GLU A 566 13.19 -14.30 10.12
CA GLU A 566 14.45 -13.66 10.56
C GLU A 566 15.37 -13.35 9.38
N GLU A 567 15.44 -14.24 8.38
CA GLU A 567 16.15 -14.00 7.12
C GLU A 567 15.54 -12.81 6.36
N ALA A 568 14.21 -12.80 6.18
CA ALA A 568 13.50 -11.70 5.52
C ALA A 568 13.61 -10.35 6.27
N ALA A 569 13.78 -10.36 7.59
CA ALA A 569 13.89 -9.17 8.45
C ALA A 569 15.33 -8.72 8.74
N GLY A 570 16.34 -9.39 8.16
CA GLY A 570 17.76 -9.13 8.44
C GLY A 570 18.13 -9.33 9.93
N GLY A 571 17.44 -10.25 10.62
CA GLY A 571 17.63 -10.59 12.03
C GLY A 571 16.33 -10.73 12.82
N ALA A 572 16.45 -10.85 14.14
CA ALA A 572 15.33 -11.05 15.06
C ALA A 572 14.21 -10.00 14.90
N SER A 573 12.98 -10.46 14.79
CA SER A 573 11.78 -9.65 14.55
C SER A 573 10.76 -9.80 15.70
N LEU A 574 9.74 -8.95 15.75
CA LEU A 574 8.66 -9.12 16.75
C LEU A 574 7.82 -10.39 16.48
N SER A 575 7.64 -10.74 15.22
CA SER A 575 6.96 -11.96 14.77
C SER A 575 7.75 -13.22 15.13
N SER A 576 9.04 -13.26 14.78
CA SER A 576 9.87 -14.44 15.09
C SER A 576 10.06 -14.59 16.59
N GLY A 577 10.28 -13.52 17.35
CA GLY A 577 10.32 -13.56 18.81
C GLY A 577 9.06 -14.15 19.43
N ALA A 578 7.87 -13.84 18.89
CA ALA A 578 6.62 -14.48 19.33
C ALA A 578 6.55 -15.97 18.96
N PHE A 579 7.12 -16.38 17.82
CA PHE A 579 7.21 -17.80 17.45
C PHE A 579 8.17 -18.55 18.38
N ARG A 580 9.33 -17.96 18.73
CA ARG A 580 10.29 -18.51 19.70
C ARG A 580 9.64 -18.74 21.08
N ILE A 581 8.78 -17.83 21.54
CA ILE A 581 8.01 -18.01 22.79
C ILE A 581 7.05 -19.22 22.74
N VAL A 582 6.35 -19.42 21.62
CA VAL A 582 5.46 -20.58 21.45
C VAL A 582 6.27 -21.89 21.37
N ILE A 583 7.43 -21.87 20.69
CA ILE A 583 8.37 -22.99 20.62
C ILE A 583 8.86 -23.39 22.02
N GLU A 584 9.32 -22.44 22.83
CA GLU A 584 9.79 -22.68 24.20
C GLU A 584 8.70 -23.34 25.08
N GLN A 585 7.45 -22.89 24.95
CA GLN A 585 6.34 -23.45 25.72
C GLN A 585 5.92 -24.85 25.24
N ILE A 586 6.05 -25.15 23.95
CA ILE A 586 5.86 -26.51 23.42
C ILE A 586 7.03 -27.43 23.82
N ASP A 587 8.27 -26.96 23.82
CA ASP A 587 9.40 -27.71 24.39
C ASP A 587 9.18 -27.99 25.89
N GLY A 588 8.55 -27.06 26.61
CA GLY A 588 8.07 -27.21 27.98
C GLY A 588 6.88 -28.17 28.17
N MET A 589 6.20 -28.60 27.10
CA MET A 589 5.18 -29.65 27.06
C MET A 589 5.81 -31.01 26.70
N LEU A 590 6.66 -31.03 25.66
CA LEU A 590 7.38 -32.21 25.16
C LEU A 590 8.33 -32.80 26.21
N SER A 591 9.01 -31.95 26.99
CA SER A 591 9.93 -32.38 28.04
C SER A 591 9.23 -32.96 29.29
N ARG A 592 7.92 -32.69 29.49
CA ARG A 592 7.12 -33.21 30.62
C ARG A 592 5.69 -33.58 30.18
N PRO A 593 5.49 -34.64 29.38
CA PRO A 593 4.18 -34.95 28.77
C PRO A 593 3.04 -35.24 29.76
N PHE A 594 3.36 -35.64 31.00
CA PHE A 594 2.40 -35.81 32.09
C PHE A 594 1.79 -34.47 32.55
N ASP A 595 2.56 -33.38 32.52
CA ASP A 595 2.13 -32.04 32.93
C ASP A 595 1.39 -31.25 31.85
N ILE A 596 1.17 -31.80 30.64
CA ILE A 596 0.49 -31.11 29.52
C ILE A 596 -0.86 -30.52 29.94
N HIS A 597 -1.62 -31.21 30.80
CA HIS A 597 -2.91 -30.74 31.32
C HIS A 597 -2.83 -29.41 32.07
N LYS A 598 -1.67 -29.08 32.67
CA LYS A 598 -1.41 -27.80 33.38
C LYS A 598 -1.11 -26.64 32.43
N ARG A 599 -0.93 -26.93 31.13
CA ARG A 599 -0.56 -25.97 30.08
C ARG A 599 -1.63 -25.78 29.01
N ILE A 600 -2.84 -26.34 29.15
CA ILE A 600 -3.91 -26.20 28.15
C ILE A 600 -4.26 -24.71 27.91
N ASP A 601 -4.42 -23.91 28.97
CA ASP A 601 -4.65 -22.46 28.85
C ASP A 601 -3.48 -21.71 28.17
N GLU A 602 -2.26 -22.19 28.35
CA GLU A 602 -1.05 -21.63 27.76
C GLU A 602 -0.98 -21.95 26.26
N PHE A 603 -1.25 -23.21 25.89
CA PHE A 603 -1.39 -23.67 24.51
C PHE A 603 -2.51 -22.93 23.76
N ALA A 604 -3.66 -22.71 24.41
CA ALA A 604 -4.76 -21.91 23.86
C ALA A 604 -4.39 -20.43 23.69
N ARG A 605 -3.62 -19.83 24.61
CA ARG A 605 -3.06 -18.47 24.41
C ARG A 605 -2.09 -18.42 23.24
N ASN A 606 -1.26 -19.45 23.06
CA ASN A 606 -0.32 -19.54 21.93
C ASN A 606 -1.03 -19.66 20.58
N GLN A 607 -2.09 -20.46 20.48
CA GLN A 607 -2.94 -20.53 19.30
C GLN A 607 -3.47 -19.12 18.93
N ASN A 608 -3.96 -18.36 19.91
CA ASN A 608 -4.45 -16.99 19.70
C ASN A 608 -3.32 -15.99 19.32
N LEU A 609 -2.11 -16.17 19.88
CA LEU A 609 -0.93 -15.38 19.53
C LEU A 609 -0.51 -15.63 18.07
N LEU A 610 -0.41 -16.89 17.63
CA LEU A 610 -0.12 -17.22 16.23
C LEU A 610 -1.24 -16.75 15.29
N SER A 611 -2.52 -16.87 15.69
CA SER A 611 -3.66 -16.34 14.92
C SER A 611 -3.56 -14.82 14.72
N SER A 612 -3.13 -14.10 15.76
CA SER A 612 -2.90 -12.66 15.70
C SER A 612 -1.72 -12.32 14.78
N TRP A 613 -0.67 -13.14 14.77
CA TRP A 613 0.48 -12.95 13.88
C TRP A 613 0.20 -13.30 12.42
N LEU A 614 -0.60 -14.33 12.14
CA LEU A 614 -1.11 -14.63 10.80
C LEU A 614 -1.79 -13.39 10.18
N LEU A 615 -2.72 -12.77 10.93
CA LEU A 615 -3.39 -11.54 10.52
C LEU A 615 -2.43 -10.35 10.42
N ASN A 616 -1.48 -10.19 11.35
CA ASN A 616 -0.53 -9.07 11.30
C ASN A 616 0.47 -9.17 10.15
N LEU A 617 0.92 -10.38 9.79
CA LEU A 617 1.82 -10.63 8.67
C LEU A 617 1.16 -10.34 7.31
N GLN A 618 -0.15 -10.56 7.17
CA GLN A 618 -0.91 -10.14 5.97
C GLN A 618 -0.93 -8.63 5.75
N ASN A 619 -0.71 -7.81 6.78
CA ASN A 619 -0.75 -6.36 6.66
C ASN A 619 0.61 -5.81 6.21
N HIS A 620 0.71 -5.37 4.96
CA HIS A 620 1.90 -4.71 4.40
C HIS A 620 1.67 -3.21 4.14
N PRO A 621 1.58 -2.35 5.19
CA PRO A 621 1.48 -0.91 5.02
C PRO A 621 2.80 -0.31 4.51
N LEU A 622 2.73 0.59 3.54
CA LEU A 622 3.86 1.36 3.00
C LEU A 622 3.39 2.78 2.73
N TYR A 623 4.12 3.80 3.19
CA TYR A 623 3.85 5.19 2.83
C TYR A 623 4.69 5.61 1.63
N LEU A 624 4.09 6.41 0.73
CA LEU A 624 4.75 7.01 -0.42
C LEU A 624 4.58 8.54 -0.37
N ASP A 625 5.58 9.27 -0.85
CA ASP A 625 5.64 10.75 -0.90
C ASP A 625 5.59 11.22 -2.36
N TRP A 626 6.50 10.72 -3.19
CA TRP A 626 6.53 10.95 -4.64
C TRP A 626 7.13 9.76 -5.38
N ILE A 627 6.87 9.71 -6.68
CA ILE A 627 7.41 8.71 -7.62
C ILE A 627 8.06 9.46 -8.79
N ALA A 628 9.21 8.97 -9.25
CA ALA A 628 9.95 9.49 -10.39
C ALA A 628 10.26 8.38 -11.40
N VAL A 629 9.95 8.63 -12.67
CA VAL A 629 10.43 7.86 -13.82
C VAL A 629 11.49 8.71 -14.52
N HIS A 630 12.74 8.25 -14.61
CA HIS A 630 13.88 9.10 -14.93
C HIS A 630 14.93 8.44 -15.84
N PRO A 631 15.81 9.24 -16.49
CA PRO A 631 17.02 8.71 -17.13
C PRO A 631 17.86 7.88 -16.13
N PRO A 632 18.53 6.79 -16.53
CA PRO A 632 19.28 5.94 -15.60
C PRO A 632 20.40 6.67 -14.85
N ASP A 633 21.13 7.56 -15.54
CA ASP A 633 22.18 8.40 -14.94
C ASP A 633 21.65 9.57 -14.10
N TYR A 634 20.33 9.77 -14.02
CA TYR A 634 19.74 10.87 -13.27
C TYR A 634 19.86 10.60 -11.75
N PRO A 635 20.26 11.57 -10.92
CA PRO A 635 20.45 11.34 -9.50
C PRO A 635 19.16 10.87 -8.81
N ALA A 636 19.27 9.73 -8.12
CA ALA A 636 18.20 9.06 -7.37
C ALA A 636 17.47 9.93 -6.33
N VAL A 637 18.09 11.03 -5.90
CA VAL A 637 17.39 12.13 -5.23
C VAL A 637 17.12 13.18 -6.31
N PRO A 638 15.87 13.29 -6.84
CA PRO A 638 15.51 14.37 -7.74
C PRO A 638 15.78 15.69 -7.06
N ASP A 639 16.29 16.67 -7.81
CA ASP A 639 16.97 17.81 -7.20
C ASP A 639 15.99 18.76 -6.49
N MET A 640 15.75 18.44 -5.22
CA MET A 640 14.73 18.97 -4.31
C MET A 640 15.32 19.23 -2.92
N THR A 641 16.64 19.06 -2.78
CA THR A 641 17.41 19.42 -1.59
C THR A 641 17.09 20.85 -1.15
N ILE A 642 17.22 21.13 0.15
CA ILE A 642 17.10 22.50 0.70
C ILE A 642 17.99 23.47 -0.09
N LEU A 643 19.17 23.01 -0.53
CA LEU A 643 20.05 23.76 -1.41
C LEU A 643 19.33 24.22 -2.69
N ASN A 644 18.87 23.31 -3.56
CA ASN A 644 18.24 23.77 -4.80
C ASN A 644 16.93 24.53 -4.59
N ARG A 645 16.19 24.28 -3.49
CA ARG A 645 15.01 25.10 -3.15
C ARG A 645 15.39 26.54 -2.76
N VAL A 646 16.44 26.75 -1.97
CA VAL A 646 16.98 28.10 -1.67
C VAL A 646 17.56 28.75 -2.93
N LYS A 647 18.25 28.00 -3.79
CA LYS A 647 18.75 28.49 -5.09
C LYS A 647 17.62 28.94 -6.02
N THR A 648 16.51 28.20 -6.08
CA THR A 648 15.31 28.59 -6.83
C THR A 648 14.66 29.83 -6.25
N TRP A 649 14.52 29.92 -4.92
CA TRP A 649 13.97 31.11 -4.25
C TRP A 649 14.83 32.37 -4.45
N LEU A 650 16.16 32.25 -4.31
CA LEU A 650 17.11 33.34 -4.62
C LEU A 650 17.03 33.77 -6.09
N GLY A 651 16.82 32.82 -7.00
CA GLY A 651 16.60 33.07 -8.44
C GLY A 651 15.25 33.70 -8.79
N GLN A 652 14.29 33.74 -7.85
CA GLN A 652 12.99 34.41 -8.01
C GLN A 652 12.99 35.85 -7.48
N ILE A 653 14.06 36.31 -6.83
CA ILE A 653 14.18 37.70 -6.38
C ILE A 653 14.38 38.62 -7.60
N PRO A 654 13.54 39.66 -7.79
CA PRO A 654 13.66 40.55 -8.95
C PRO A 654 15.00 41.30 -9.02
N GLN A 655 15.56 41.45 -10.22
CA GLN A 655 16.85 42.10 -10.47
C GLN A 655 16.88 43.59 -10.08
N ASP A 656 15.71 44.24 -10.00
CA ASP A 656 15.54 45.61 -9.50
C ASP A 656 15.60 45.72 -7.97
N VAL A 657 15.26 44.64 -7.24
CA VAL A 657 15.46 44.53 -5.78
C VAL A 657 16.95 44.30 -5.47
N ILE A 658 17.65 43.55 -6.32
CA ILE A 658 19.10 43.31 -6.24
C ILE A 658 19.86 44.39 -7.03
N GLY A 659 19.90 45.61 -6.46
CA GLY A 659 20.59 46.75 -7.10
C GLY A 659 22.03 46.43 -7.53
N PRO A 660 22.60 47.16 -8.52
CA PRO A 660 23.63 46.70 -9.47
C PRO A 660 25.06 46.45 -8.93
N ALA A 661 25.21 46.10 -7.65
CA ALA A 661 26.47 45.87 -6.97
C ALA A 661 26.65 44.41 -6.52
N LYS A 662 27.25 43.62 -7.44
CA LYS A 662 27.91 42.30 -7.24
C LYS A 662 27.03 41.05 -7.10
N GLY A 663 27.13 40.17 -8.11
CA GLY A 663 26.73 38.75 -8.01
C GLY A 663 27.49 37.99 -6.93
N ASN A 664 28.74 38.38 -6.61
CA ASN A 664 29.54 37.80 -5.53
C ASN A 664 28.80 37.74 -4.18
N ALA A 665 27.89 38.68 -3.87
CA ALA A 665 27.18 38.66 -2.60
C ALA A 665 26.22 37.45 -2.47
N ILE A 666 25.68 36.98 -3.60
CA ILE A 666 24.85 35.77 -3.65
C ILE A 666 25.75 34.54 -3.60
N GLU A 667 26.88 34.53 -4.31
CA GLU A 667 27.85 33.43 -4.29
C GLU A 667 28.54 33.26 -2.94
N GLU A 668 28.89 34.35 -2.24
CA GLU A 668 29.44 34.37 -0.88
C GLU A 668 28.42 33.84 0.13
N ALA A 669 27.15 34.25 0.04
CA ALA A 669 26.06 33.69 0.84
C ALA A 669 25.83 32.20 0.51
N TRP A 670 26.00 31.81 -0.76
CA TRP A 670 25.87 30.43 -1.23
C TRP A 670 26.97 29.53 -0.71
N ALA A 671 28.23 30.00 -0.73
CA ALA A 671 29.37 29.31 -0.15
C ALA A 671 29.21 29.16 1.38
N ALA A 672 28.78 30.23 2.07
CA ALA A 672 28.53 30.20 3.50
C ALA A 672 27.41 29.21 3.89
N PHE A 673 26.31 29.16 3.12
CA PHE A 673 25.20 28.23 3.36
C PHE A 673 25.58 26.77 3.04
N ASN A 674 26.37 26.52 1.99
CA ASN A 674 26.94 25.20 1.72
C ASN A 674 27.88 24.76 2.86
N ALA A 675 28.77 25.63 3.32
CA ALA A 675 29.67 25.33 4.44
C ALA A 675 28.91 25.04 5.74
N PHE A 676 27.83 25.77 6.01
CA PHE A 676 26.92 25.52 7.12
C PHE A 676 26.24 24.14 7.01
N LEU A 677 25.64 23.80 5.85
CA LEU A 677 25.01 22.49 5.68
C LEU A 677 26.02 21.32 5.70
N LEU A 678 27.24 21.53 5.20
CA LEU A 678 28.33 20.56 5.30
C LEU A 678 28.78 20.30 6.75
N SER A 679 28.62 21.25 7.68
CA SER A 679 28.97 21.01 9.08
C SER A 679 28.02 20.03 9.77
N PHE A 680 26.77 19.89 9.32
CA PHE A 680 25.85 18.85 9.79
C PHE A 680 26.11 17.46 9.18
N ARG A 681 26.94 17.38 8.12
CA ARG A 681 27.22 16.12 7.41
C ARG A 681 28.42 15.34 7.99
N LYS A 682 28.96 15.78 9.14
CA LYS A 682 29.93 15.03 9.95
C LYS A 682 29.33 14.69 11.32
N ASN A 683 29.47 13.44 11.75
CA ASN A 683 29.07 12.99 13.08
C ASN A 683 30.00 13.58 14.16
N PHE A 684 29.62 14.73 14.73
CA PHE A 684 30.29 15.31 15.90
C PHE A 684 29.93 14.55 17.18
N THR A 685 30.54 13.37 17.36
CA THR A 685 30.40 12.55 18.58
C THR A 685 31.20 13.11 19.74
N GLY A 686 30.74 14.22 20.32
CA GLY A 686 31.27 14.75 21.58
C GLY A 686 31.29 16.28 21.68
N VAL A 687 30.90 16.80 22.84
CA VAL A 687 31.01 18.23 23.18
C VAL A 687 32.45 18.52 23.61
N GLY A 688 33.37 18.79 22.69
CA GLY A 688 34.77 19.01 23.08
C GLY A 688 35.87 19.23 22.05
N SER A 689 35.64 19.71 20.82
CA SER A 689 36.74 20.02 19.88
C SER A 689 36.44 21.18 18.90
N ILE A 690 36.53 22.42 19.38
CA ILE A 690 36.46 23.65 18.55
C ILE A 690 37.87 24.16 18.15
N HIS A 691 38.93 23.46 18.58
CA HIS A 691 40.31 23.74 18.22
C HIS A 691 40.94 22.52 17.54
N ASP A 692 40.72 22.40 16.24
CA ASP A 692 41.38 21.40 15.39
C ASP A 692 41.85 22.08 14.08
N SER A 693 43.07 21.78 13.65
CA SER A 693 43.83 22.62 12.71
C SER A 693 43.28 22.62 11.29
N ALA A 694 42.55 21.58 10.89
CA ALA A 694 41.98 21.42 9.55
C ALA A 694 41.03 22.56 9.13
N LEU A 695 40.35 23.21 10.08
CA LEU A 695 39.52 24.39 9.78
C LEU A 695 40.37 25.58 9.30
N ALA A 696 41.59 25.73 9.81
CA ALA A 696 42.50 26.82 9.44
C ALA A 696 43.20 26.61 8.09
N GLU A 697 43.18 25.39 7.54
CA GLU A 697 43.61 25.10 6.16
C GLU A 697 42.46 25.37 5.18
N ALA A 698 41.24 24.92 5.48
CA ALA A 698 40.05 25.19 4.65
C ALA A 698 39.82 26.71 4.41
N PHE A 699 40.12 27.57 5.39
CA PHE A 699 40.03 29.03 5.21
C PHE A 699 41.22 29.66 4.43
N ARG A 700 42.36 28.98 4.29
CA ARG A 700 43.51 29.48 3.49
C ARG A 700 43.26 29.36 2.00
N ASP A 701 42.79 28.21 1.53
CA ASP A 701 42.56 27.96 0.10
C ASP A 701 41.44 28.84 -0.47
N THR A 702 40.51 29.33 0.37
CA THR A 702 39.51 30.33 -0.02
C THR A 702 40.02 31.79 -0.03
N GLY A 703 41.29 32.05 0.30
CA GLY A 703 41.93 33.37 0.16
C GLY A 703 41.40 34.48 1.09
N ALA A 704 40.67 34.14 2.16
CA ALA A 704 39.77 35.06 2.85
C ALA A 704 40.18 35.39 4.30
N ILE A 705 41.43 35.83 4.53
CA ILE A 705 41.92 36.25 5.87
C ILE A 705 42.57 37.65 5.82
N PRO A 706 42.04 38.66 6.55
CA PRO A 706 42.71 39.95 6.74
C PRO A 706 43.88 39.85 7.74
N PRO A 707 45.02 40.52 7.53
CA PRO A 707 46.18 40.45 8.42
C PRO A 707 45.94 41.25 9.72
N ALA A 708 45.37 40.60 10.74
CA ALA A 708 45.08 41.22 12.04
C ALA A 708 45.21 40.28 13.27
N PHE A 709 45.33 38.95 13.08
CA PHE A 709 45.33 37.95 14.16
C PHE A 709 46.41 36.87 13.94
N ALA A 710 47.66 37.29 13.70
CA ALA A 710 48.79 36.38 13.50
C ALA A 710 49.66 36.15 14.75
N ASP A 711 49.60 37.05 15.75
CA ASP A 711 50.49 37.04 16.92
C ASP A 711 49.70 37.05 18.25
N ARG A 712 49.56 35.85 18.84
CA ARG A 712 49.55 35.57 20.29
C ARG A 712 49.48 34.06 20.54
N PRO A 713 50.39 33.48 21.35
CA PRO A 713 50.23 32.13 21.88
C PRO A 713 49.28 32.10 23.09
N ASP A 714 48.96 30.87 23.50
CA ASP A 714 48.08 30.43 24.61
C ASP A 714 46.56 30.52 24.34
#